data_AF-A0AAD3R469-F1
#
_entry.id   AF-A0AAD3R469-F1
#
_cell.length_a   1.000
_cell.length_b   1.000
_cell.length_c   1.000
_cell.angle_alpha   90.00
_cell.angle_beta   90.00
_cell.angle_gamma   90.00
#
_symmetry.space_group_name_H-M   'P 1'
#
loop_
_entity.id
_entity.type
_entity.pdbx_description
1 polymer ?
#
loop_
_entity_poly.entity_id
_entity_poly.type
_entity_poly.pdbx_seq_one_letter_code
_entity_poly.pdbx_strand_id
1 'polypeptide(L)'
;MCAAMLSASSTRSHLISSVIFTDILAYTEMLLSVLLVLGICLVPAHFTPTGEYLGKPLLQQCFEEAKKIVDDAYKYSREESLRRVRKEVVSPHDTLRLLKQPRGDTRSAVRSADYMGQTLRLLQERVHHVHKRSLNATDLLSEEDLRRLANITGCAARVSLPQCRTTPNINKYRTATSICNNLKNPRQGASNTPFARWLPAEYDDGISQPKGWNNQTVNNFFLPLVRQVSNNILSTTDAGVVNDRDFTHMVTLFGQWNDHDLTFTPFSPSIKSFSNGINCDESCEKTEPCIPIPIPPNDPRLPTGPDSCIPAFRSAPTCGTGYSAYNFGGEPNKREQINALTAFLDLGQVYGSEEKLALSLRDLKNDDGLMRVNTEFRDNGRELLPFHPLQVKMCATRRRVTNDTNAKEVPCFIAGDVRVDENIALTSIHTLFVREHNRLARALKRLNPHWDSETLYQETRKIMGAYTQVFVFRDYLPHIVGDVAMRRYLGRYPGYNPNVDPSISNVFATAAYRFAHLAIQPVLSRLDANYRENPQFPSVPLFKAFFTPWRIVFEGGIDPLLRGLIGRPAKLNTQDHMMVDALRERLFQFVQHLALDLGSLNMQRGRDHGLPGYNAWRRFCGLSQPKNQAELGRVLNNNDLARRLLQLYRTPDNIDVWLGGVAETFVQGGRVGPLFACLIATQFKNIRQGDRLWYENPGVFTPRQRTALSSSHFRHEPAGPLQQPPKPGPVSLEGQTLLPVPRPGLYCSWWTRDCVGPRGPPGPPGPRGQRGPRGQQGPVGPPGPPGVPALNINATQPQSAFSIILGEYNPSSETIIHFHQVIYNEQNHYNTKTGVFTCVIPGVYEFSYICTSFIAAGSVDLWCNSKLVLHGFKVYQGGRHVTSGDTVLRLNEGDKVWLVASDGITGLSTKSSFSGHLLFPV
;
A
#
# COMPACT_ATOMS: atom_id res chain seq x y z
N MET A 1 -40.15 -53.09 -18.67
CA MET A 1 -40.89 -53.99 -17.75
C MET A 1 -41.80 -53.11 -16.91
N CYS A 2 -43.09 -53.48 -16.78
CA CYS A 2 -44.11 -52.89 -15.87
C CYS A 2 -44.40 -51.37 -15.97
N ALA A 3 -45.65 -50.88 -15.98
CA ALA A 3 -46.95 -51.53 -16.24
C ALA A 3 -48.02 -50.45 -16.62
N ALA A 4 -49.05 -50.88 -17.37
CA ALA A 4 -50.49 -50.50 -17.38
C ALA A 4 -50.98 -49.16 -16.73
N MET A 5 -52.05 -48.49 -17.19
CA MET A 5 -53.23 -48.79 -18.04
C MET A 5 -53.88 -47.45 -18.47
N LEU A 6 -54.91 -47.26 -19.33
CA LEU A 6 -55.80 -48.09 -20.18
C LEU A 6 -55.57 -47.71 -21.68
N SER A 7 -56.31 -48.06 -22.76
CA SER A 7 -57.68 -48.54 -23.08
C SER A 7 -58.83 -47.50 -22.97
N ALA A 8 -59.84 -47.43 -23.87
CA ALA A 8 -60.10 -48.20 -25.11
C ALA A 8 -61.04 -47.46 -26.12
N SER A 9 -60.97 -47.88 -27.40
CA SER A 9 -62.02 -47.76 -28.45
C SER A 9 -62.34 -46.34 -29.02
N SER A 10 -62.92 -46.17 -30.22
CA SER A 10 -63.40 -47.16 -31.22
C SER A 10 -63.26 -46.68 -32.68
N THR A 11 -63.47 -47.63 -33.61
CA THR A 11 -63.91 -47.55 -35.02
C THR A 11 -64.54 -46.25 -35.58
N ARG A 12 -64.55 -45.96 -36.90
CA ARG A 12 -64.44 -46.88 -38.07
C ARG A 12 -63.91 -46.17 -39.34
N SER A 13 -63.29 -46.98 -40.20
CA SER A 13 -62.89 -46.67 -41.58
C SER A 13 -64.04 -46.29 -42.52
N HIS A 14 -63.81 -45.35 -43.45
CA HIS A 14 -63.87 -45.54 -44.92
C HIS A 14 -63.78 -44.18 -45.67
N LEU A 15 -62.73 -43.96 -46.49
CA LEU A 15 -62.83 -43.74 -47.96
C LEU A 15 -61.46 -43.36 -48.58
N ILE A 16 -61.09 -44.10 -49.63
CA ILE A 16 -60.39 -43.67 -50.88
C ILE A 16 -59.30 -42.57 -50.77
N SER A 17 -58.05 -43.02 -50.66
CA SER A 17 -57.09 -43.03 -51.78
C SER A 17 -57.11 -41.87 -52.82
N SER A 18 -57.02 -40.61 -52.39
CA SER A 18 -56.74 -39.47 -53.30
C SER A 18 -55.76 -38.40 -52.76
N VAL A 19 -55.34 -38.48 -51.49
CA VAL A 19 -54.61 -37.41 -50.79
C VAL A 19 -53.20 -37.86 -50.38
N ILE A 20 -52.38 -38.29 -51.36
CA ILE A 20 -50.95 -38.61 -51.17
C ILE A 20 -50.05 -37.88 -52.20
N PHE A 21 -50.62 -37.33 -53.28
CA PHE A 21 -49.87 -36.63 -54.33
C PHE A 21 -50.07 -35.09 -54.38
N THR A 22 -50.92 -34.53 -53.51
CA THR A 22 -51.11 -33.07 -53.38
C THR A 22 -50.22 -32.45 -52.30
N ASP A 23 -50.05 -33.12 -51.17
CA ASP A 23 -49.38 -32.53 -50.00
C ASP A 23 -47.85 -32.47 -50.15
N ILE A 24 -47.25 -33.38 -50.93
CA ILE A 24 -45.81 -33.35 -51.21
C ILE A 24 -45.42 -32.06 -51.97
N LEU A 25 -46.26 -31.62 -52.92
CA LEU A 25 -46.04 -30.38 -53.66
C LEU A 25 -46.23 -29.15 -52.76
N ALA A 26 -47.28 -29.14 -51.92
CA ALA A 26 -47.51 -28.07 -50.95
C ALA A 26 -46.36 -27.90 -49.95
N TYR A 27 -45.79 -29.00 -49.45
CA TYR A 27 -44.60 -28.95 -48.59
C TYR A 27 -43.35 -28.46 -49.35
N THR A 28 -43.16 -28.82 -50.63
CA THR A 28 -42.03 -28.29 -51.41
C THR A 28 -42.16 -26.79 -51.69
N GLU A 29 -43.34 -26.26 -52.04
CA GLU A 29 -43.50 -24.81 -52.23
C GLU A 29 -43.45 -24.03 -50.93
N MET A 30 -43.95 -24.59 -49.82
CA MET A 30 -43.80 -23.95 -48.51
C MET A 30 -42.34 -23.94 -48.03
N LEU A 31 -41.56 -25.01 -48.28
CA LEU A 31 -40.10 -24.95 -48.05
C LEU A 31 -39.39 -24.01 -49.01
N LEU A 32 -39.73 -23.97 -50.30
CA LEU A 32 -39.08 -23.06 -51.25
C LEU A 32 -39.38 -21.59 -50.94
N SER A 33 -40.61 -21.25 -50.54
CA SER A 33 -40.97 -19.88 -50.16
C SER A 33 -40.35 -19.48 -48.82
N VAL A 34 -40.28 -20.37 -47.82
CA VAL A 34 -39.51 -20.13 -46.58
C VAL A 34 -38.01 -19.97 -46.88
N LEU A 35 -37.45 -20.77 -47.79
CA LEU A 35 -36.05 -20.65 -48.22
C LEU A 35 -35.78 -19.44 -49.12
N LEU A 36 -36.77 -18.93 -49.87
CA LEU A 36 -36.65 -17.66 -50.60
C LEU A 36 -36.73 -16.47 -49.65
N VAL A 37 -37.60 -16.50 -48.64
CA VAL A 37 -37.65 -15.46 -47.60
C VAL A 37 -36.37 -15.45 -46.78
N LEU A 38 -35.83 -16.61 -46.40
CA LEU A 38 -34.51 -16.72 -45.76
C LEU A 38 -33.36 -16.34 -46.71
N GLY A 39 -33.46 -16.67 -47.99
CA GLY A 39 -32.42 -16.41 -49.01
C GLY A 39 -32.36 -14.96 -49.48
N ILE A 40 -33.49 -14.25 -49.56
CA ILE A 40 -33.54 -12.82 -49.91
C ILE A 40 -33.14 -11.96 -48.69
N CYS A 41 -33.31 -12.48 -47.47
CA CYS A 41 -32.65 -11.93 -46.27
C CYS A 41 -31.13 -12.25 -46.18
N LEU A 42 -30.55 -12.96 -47.16
CA LEU A 42 -29.11 -13.23 -47.27
C LEU A 42 -28.42 -12.45 -48.40
N VAL A 43 -28.97 -11.29 -48.77
CA VAL A 43 -28.08 -10.19 -49.20
C VAL A 43 -27.16 -9.89 -48.01
N PRO A 44 -25.82 -9.83 -48.17
CA PRO A 44 -24.95 -9.26 -47.15
C PRO A 44 -25.23 -7.76 -47.08
N ALA A 45 -26.25 -7.39 -46.32
CA ALA A 45 -26.47 -6.01 -45.96
C ALA A 45 -25.22 -5.55 -45.22
N HIS A 46 -24.42 -4.70 -45.86
CA HIS A 46 -23.47 -3.84 -45.18
C HIS A 46 -24.24 -2.81 -44.34
N PHE A 47 -24.92 -3.31 -43.30
CA PHE A 47 -24.91 -2.66 -42.00
C PHE A 47 -23.46 -2.64 -41.51
N THR A 48 -22.67 -1.76 -42.13
CA THR A 48 -21.77 -0.93 -41.35
C THR A 48 -22.59 -0.39 -40.19
N PRO A 49 -22.20 -0.59 -38.93
CA PRO A 49 -22.90 0.04 -37.83
C PRO A 49 -22.66 1.55 -37.91
N THR A 50 -23.56 2.27 -38.58
CA THR A 50 -23.61 3.74 -38.58
C THR A 50 -24.20 4.25 -37.26
N GLY A 51 -23.78 3.63 -36.15
CA GLY A 51 -23.63 4.37 -34.90
C GLY A 51 -22.44 5.29 -35.09
N GLU A 52 -22.62 6.58 -34.84
CA GLU A 52 -21.55 7.56 -34.97
C GLU A 52 -20.43 7.20 -33.98
N TYR A 53 -19.33 6.64 -34.49
CA TYR A 53 -18.12 6.43 -33.69
C TYR A 53 -17.71 7.78 -33.12
N LEU A 54 -17.81 7.92 -31.80
CA LEU A 54 -17.47 9.13 -31.06
C LEU A 54 -15.95 9.33 -31.12
N GLY A 55 -15.52 9.94 -32.22
CA GLY A 55 -14.19 9.75 -32.75
C GLY A 55 -13.08 10.20 -31.82
N LYS A 56 -11.88 9.73 -32.13
CA LYS A 56 -10.60 9.99 -31.44
C LYS A 56 -10.41 11.46 -30.96
N PRO A 57 -10.91 12.52 -31.64
CA PRO A 57 -10.92 13.88 -31.09
C PRO A 57 -11.74 14.05 -29.79
N LEU A 58 -12.95 13.50 -29.67
CA LEU A 58 -13.77 13.65 -28.45
C LEU A 58 -13.14 12.93 -27.27
N LEU A 59 -12.64 11.71 -27.47
CA LEU A 59 -11.91 10.96 -26.46
C LEU A 59 -10.72 11.77 -25.92
N GLN A 60 -9.94 12.40 -26.81
CA GLN A 60 -8.82 13.25 -26.40
C GLN A 60 -9.31 14.49 -25.64
N GLN A 61 -10.36 15.17 -26.08
CA GLN A 61 -10.92 16.34 -25.38
C GLN A 61 -11.39 15.99 -23.96
N CYS A 62 -12.14 14.91 -23.80
CA CYS A 62 -12.58 14.43 -22.47
C CYS A 62 -11.39 14.01 -21.60
N PHE A 63 -10.31 13.48 -22.19
CA PHE A 63 -9.09 13.17 -21.46
C PHE A 63 -8.35 14.43 -20.99
N GLU A 64 -8.10 15.42 -21.86
CA GLU A 64 -7.41 16.66 -21.44
C GLU A 64 -8.23 17.44 -20.39
N GLU A 65 -9.56 17.46 -20.51
CA GLU A 65 -10.46 18.07 -19.51
C GLU A 65 -10.42 17.31 -18.18
N ALA A 66 -10.57 15.97 -18.20
CA ALA A 66 -10.44 15.13 -17.01
C ALA A 66 -9.08 15.29 -16.32
N LYS A 67 -8.01 15.29 -17.12
CA LYS A 67 -6.64 15.51 -16.66
C LYS A 67 -6.50 16.86 -15.96
N LYS A 68 -7.02 17.93 -16.57
CA LYS A 68 -7.01 19.28 -15.97
C LYS A 68 -7.80 19.30 -14.66
N ILE A 69 -9.03 18.78 -14.62
CA ILE A 69 -9.87 18.71 -13.42
C ILE A 69 -9.13 18.00 -12.28
N VAL A 70 -8.55 16.82 -12.53
CA VAL A 70 -7.81 16.05 -11.54
C VAL A 70 -6.53 16.77 -11.10
N ASP A 71 -5.76 17.34 -12.02
CA ASP A 71 -4.50 18.02 -11.70
C ASP A 71 -4.69 19.34 -10.94
N ASP A 72 -5.68 20.16 -11.32
CA ASP A 72 -6.05 21.38 -10.60
C ASP A 72 -6.63 21.06 -9.21
N ALA A 73 -7.51 20.06 -9.10
CA ALA A 73 -8.05 19.61 -7.82
C ALA A 73 -6.96 19.06 -6.89
N TYR A 74 -6.01 18.27 -7.42
CA TYR A 74 -4.85 17.76 -6.67
C TYR A 74 -3.89 18.89 -6.26
N LYS A 75 -3.64 19.86 -7.14
CA LYS A 75 -2.80 21.04 -6.88
C LYS A 75 -3.40 21.85 -5.73
N TYR A 76 -4.67 22.24 -5.85
CA TYR A 76 -5.41 22.94 -4.79
C TYR A 76 -5.36 22.15 -3.46
N SER A 77 -5.63 20.85 -3.50
CA SER A 77 -5.67 20.01 -2.29
C SER A 77 -4.31 19.90 -1.60
N ARG A 78 -3.21 19.86 -2.38
CA ARG A 78 -1.83 19.89 -1.89
C ARG A 78 -1.44 21.26 -1.34
N GLU A 79 -1.75 22.33 -2.06
CA GLU A 79 -1.45 23.71 -1.65
C GLU A 79 -2.20 24.06 -0.37
N GLU A 80 -3.48 23.69 -0.26
CA GLU A 80 -4.29 23.88 0.94
C GLU A 80 -3.82 22.99 2.10
N SER A 81 -3.41 21.74 1.84
CA SER A 81 -2.72 20.90 2.85
C SER A 81 -1.51 21.62 3.43
N LEU A 82 -0.62 22.10 2.55
CA LEU A 82 0.62 22.78 2.94
C LEU A 82 0.36 24.13 3.62
N ARG A 83 -0.68 24.87 3.22
CA ARG A 83 -1.12 26.10 3.88
C ARG A 83 -1.57 25.81 5.30
N ARG A 84 -2.47 24.85 5.50
CA ARG A 84 -2.99 24.48 6.83
C ARG A 84 -1.88 24.01 7.76
N VAL A 85 -0.95 23.18 7.31
CA VAL A 85 0.18 22.69 8.15
C VAL A 85 1.44 23.56 8.14
N ARG A 86 1.33 24.79 7.63
CA ARG A 86 2.26 25.90 7.94
C ARG A 86 1.74 26.79 9.07
N LYS A 87 0.42 26.77 9.35
CA LYS A 87 -0.16 27.37 10.56
C LYS A 87 0.32 26.61 11.82
N GLU A 88 0.10 27.20 12.98
CA GLU A 88 0.45 26.62 14.29
C GLU A 88 -0.63 25.67 14.83
N VAL A 89 -1.79 25.67 14.18
CA VAL A 89 -2.96 24.84 14.47
C VAL A 89 -3.37 24.11 13.19
N VAL A 90 -3.26 22.79 13.23
CA VAL A 90 -3.72 21.83 12.21
C VAL A 90 -5.06 21.27 12.67
N SER A 91 -5.97 20.78 11.80
CA SER A 91 -7.18 20.09 12.27
C SER A 91 -6.95 18.58 12.48
N PRO A 92 -7.76 17.89 13.33
CA PRO A 92 -7.71 16.44 13.49
C PRO A 92 -7.96 15.74 12.15
N HIS A 93 -8.78 16.36 11.30
CA HIS A 93 -9.09 15.92 9.96
C HIS A 93 -7.93 16.12 8.96
N ASP A 94 -7.24 17.26 8.96
CA ASP A 94 -6.01 17.48 8.18
C ASP A 94 -4.91 16.49 8.55
N THR A 95 -4.80 16.15 9.84
CA THR A 95 -3.83 15.18 10.35
C THR A 95 -4.13 13.79 9.79
N LEU A 96 -5.38 13.32 9.87
CA LEU A 96 -5.79 12.06 9.24
C LEU A 96 -5.61 12.09 7.71
N ARG A 97 -5.90 13.23 7.07
CA ARG A 97 -5.70 13.41 5.63
C ARG A 97 -4.24 13.26 5.24
N LEU A 98 -3.31 13.98 5.89
CA LEU A 98 -1.87 13.87 5.60
C LEU A 98 -1.28 12.48 5.90
N LEU A 99 -1.82 11.80 6.91
CA LEU A 99 -1.50 10.41 7.23
C LEU A 99 -1.93 9.45 6.11
N LYS A 100 -3.04 9.74 5.42
CA LYS A 100 -3.66 8.90 4.37
C LYS A 100 -3.48 9.40 2.93
N GLN A 101 -2.74 10.49 2.72
CA GLN A 101 -2.41 11.02 1.39
C GLN A 101 -1.35 10.14 0.70
N PRO A 102 -1.60 9.64 -0.53
CA PRO A 102 -0.63 8.82 -1.24
C PRO A 102 0.60 9.62 -1.66
N ARG A 103 1.75 8.96 -1.74
CA ARG A 103 3.07 9.54 -2.02
C ARG A 103 3.72 8.77 -3.17
N GLY A 104 4.90 9.20 -3.62
CA GLY A 104 5.73 8.47 -4.58
C GLY A 104 4.98 7.88 -5.79
N ASP A 105 5.18 6.59 -6.05
CA ASP A 105 4.50 5.85 -7.10
C ASP A 105 3.01 5.58 -6.79
N THR A 106 2.65 5.40 -5.52
CA THR A 106 1.26 5.24 -5.07
C THR A 106 0.39 6.38 -5.59
N ARG A 107 0.90 7.61 -5.53
CA ARG A 107 0.21 8.81 -6.03
C ARG A 107 0.02 8.75 -7.54
N SER A 108 1.00 8.26 -8.28
CA SER A 108 0.92 8.10 -9.73
C SER A 108 -0.07 7.00 -10.13
N ALA A 109 -0.14 5.90 -9.37
CA ALA A 109 -1.13 4.84 -9.56
C ALA A 109 -2.57 5.34 -9.37
N VAL A 110 -2.81 6.07 -8.27
CA VAL A 110 -4.13 6.66 -7.95
C VAL A 110 -4.51 7.74 -8.97
N ARG A 111 -3.57 8.61 -9.35
CA ARG A 111 -3.78 9.64 -10.38
C ARG A 111 -4.22 9.05 -11.72
N SER A 112 -3.60 7.95 -12.17
CA SER A 112 -4.03 7.26 -13.40
C SER A 112 -5.47 6.75 -13.30
N ALA A 113 -5.86 6.19 -12.15
CA ALA A 113 -7.23 5.71 -11.93
C ALA A 113 -8.25 6.87 -11.90
N ASP A 114 -7.91 8.00 -11.27
CA ASP A 114 -8.77 9.19 -11.25
C ASP A 114 -8.85 9.86 -12.64
N TYR A 115 -7.77 9.96 -13.41
CA TYR A 115 -7.82 10.42 -14.81
C TYR A 115 -8.80 9.57 -15.63
N MET A 116 -8.65 8.23 -15.57
CA MET A 116 -9.53 7.29 -16.26
C MET A 116 -11.00 7.46 -15.84
N GLY A 117 -11.28 7.48 -14.53
CA GLY A 117 -12.64 7.64 -14.01
C GLY A 117 -13.29 8.96 -14.40
N GLN A 118 -12.55 10.07 -14.39
CA GLN A 118 -13.07 11.37 -14.80
C GLN A 118 -13.25 11.48 -16.32
N THR A 119 -12.39 10.86 -17.14
CA THR A 119 -12.61 10.83 -18.61
C THR A 119 -13.88 10.06 -18.95
N LEU A 120 -14.12 8.91 -18.31
CA LEU A 120 -15.33 8.12 -18.53
C LEU A 120 -16.59 8.85 -18.07
N ARG A 121 -16.55 9.60 -16.95
CA ARG A 121 -17.66 10.47 -16.53
C ARG A 121 -17.97 11.54 -17.58
N LEU A 122 -16.96 12.29 -18.04
CA LEU A 122 -17.15 13.36 -19.03
C LEU A 122 -17.66 12.82 -20.38
N LEU A 123 -17.21 11.62 -20.78
CA LEU A 123 -17.77 10.92 -21.93
C LEU A 123 -19.25 10.59 -21.70
N GLN A 124 -19.62 10.04 -20.53
CA GLN A 124 -21.02 9.70 -20.22
C GLN A 124 -21.94 10.92 -20.25
N GLU A 125 -21.50 12.03 -19.64
CA GLU A 125 -22.25 13.30 -19.61
C GLU A 125 -22.48 13.84 -21.03
N ARG A 126 -21.42 13.91 -21.85
CA ARG A 126 -21.53 14.36 -23.25
C ARG A 126 -22.35 13.40 -24.12
N VAL A 127 -22.27 12.09 -23.88
CA VAL A 127 -23.11 11.06 -24.54
C VAL A 127 -24.59 11.27 -24.26
N HIS A 128 -24.99 11.44 -23.00
CA HIS A 128 -26.41 11.61 -22.63
C HIS A 128 -27.04 12.87 -23.25
N HIS A 129 -26.25 13.91 -23.52
CA HIS A 129 -26.71 15.10 -24.24
C HIS A 129 -27.01 14.83 -25.73
N VAL A 130 -26.37 13.84 -26.37
CA VAL A 130 -26.58 13.46 -27.77
C VAL A 130 -27.62 12.34 -27.91
N HIS A 131 -27.65 11.38 -26.97
CA HIS A 131 -28.55 10.23 -26.98
C HIS A 131 -29.42 10.17 -25.74
N LYS A 132 -30.73 10.38 -25.89
CA LYS A 132 -31.75 10.33 -24.81
C LYS A 132 -32.00 8.93 -24.22
N ARG A 133 -31.14 7.94 -24.46
CA ARG A 133 -31.20 6.60 -23.87
C ARG A 133 -30.06 6.45 -22.88
N SER A 134 -30.28 5.71 -21.79
CA SER A 134 -29.19 5.38 -20.88
C SER A 134 -28.28 4.35 -21.53
N LEU A 135 -27.13 4.82 -22.02
CA LEU A 135 -26.03 4.03 -22.54
C LEU A 135 -24.85 4.22 -21.59
N ASN A 136 -24.10 3.15 -21.31
CA ASN A 136 -22.88 3.28 -20.54
C ASN A 136 -21.77 3.83 -21.45
N ALA A 137 -20.93 4.74 -20.94
CA ALA A 137 -19.96 5.47 -21.77
C ALA A 137 -18.97 4.56 -22.50
N THR A 138 -18.72 3.38 -21.93
CA THR A 138 -17.81 2.35 -22.44
C THR A 138 -18.39 1.56 -23.60
N ASP A 139 -19.71 1.45 -23.69
CA ASP A 139 -20.42 0.69 -24.74
C ASP A 139 -20.38 1.42 -26.10
N LEU A 140 -19.90 2.67 -26.10
CA LEU A 140 -19.74 3.56 -27.24
C LEU A 140 -18.26 3.81 -27.60
N LEU A 141 -17.32 3.16 -26.90
CA LEU A 141 -15.90 3.21 -27.21
C LEU A 141 -15.48 1.92 -27.91
N SER A 142 -14.73 2.04 -29.01
CA SER A 142 -14.14 0.88 -29.67
C SER A 142 -13.03 0.24 -28.82
N GLU A 143 -12.64 -0.99 -29.12
CA GLU A 143 -11.51 -1.62 -28.42
C GLU A 143 -10.20 -0.82 -28.61
N GLU A 144 -10.02 -0.14 -29.75
CA GLU A 144 -8.88 0.75 -29.96
C GLU A 144 -8.94 1.98 -29.04
N ASP A 145 -10.13 2.57 -28.88
CA ASP A 145 -10.36 3.74 -28.02
C ASP A 145 -10.22 3.37 -26.53
N LEU A 146 -10.70 2.21 -26.12
CA LEU A 146 -10.54 1.67 -24.77
C LEU A 146 -9.05 1.43 -24.44
N ARG A 147 -8.30 0.80 -25.34
CA ARG A 147 -6.84 0.61 -25.24
C ARG A 147 -6.09 1.94 -25.26
N ARG A 148 -6.48 2.89 -26.12
CA ARG A 148 -5.90 4.25 -26.17
C ARG A 148 -6.12 4.99 -24.86
N LEU A 149 -7.32 4.94 -24.28
CA LEU A 149 -7.63 5.59 -23.02
C LEU A 149 -6.82 4.98 -21.86
N ALA A 150 -6.67 3.65 -21.83
CA ALA A 150 -5.82 2.96 -20.87
C ALA A 150 -4.34 3.39 -20.98
N ASN A 151 -3.85 3.66 -22.19
CA ASN A 151 -2.49 4.15 -22.41
C ASN A 151 -2.31 5.62 -21.97
N ILE A 152 -3.13 6.56 -22.45
CA ILE A 152 -2.96 8.00 -22.16
C ILE A 152 -3.20 8.36 -20.68
N THR A 153 -4.05 7.62 -19.99
CA THR A 153 -4.24 7.75 -18.53
C THR A 153 -3.09 7.14 -17.71
N GLY A 154 -2.24 6.32 -18.33
CA GLY A 154 -1.21 5.52 -17.66
C GLY A 154 -1.73 4.25 -16.97
N CYS A 155 -3.04 3.97 -17.00
CA CYS A 155 -3.61 2.77 -16.37
C CYS A 155 -3.09 1.45 -16.97
N ALA A 156 -2.73 1.41 -18.27
CA ALA A 156 -2.13 0.24 -18.90
C ALA A 156 -0.83 -0.19 -18.20
N ALA A 157 0.01 0.76 -17.77
CA ALA A 157 1.22 0.50 -17.00
C ALA A 157 0.95 0.02 -15.55
N ARG A 158 -0.28 0.19 -15.05
CA ARG A 158 -0.73 -0.26 -13.72
C ARG A 158 -1.29 -1.67 -13.71
N VAL A 159 -1.90 -2.13 -14.81
CA VAL A 159 -2.46 -3.49 -14.91
C VAL A 159 -1.54 -4.49 -15.62
N SER A 160 -0.69 -4.04 -16.56
CA SER A 160 0.22 -4.90 -17.34
C SER A 160 1.15 -5.75 -16.46
N LEU A 161 1.37 -7.01 -16.83
CA LEU A 161 2.21 -7.94 -16.05
C LEU A 161 3.71 -7.68 -16.35
N PRO A 162 4.53 -7.26 -15.35
CA PRO A 162 5.96 -7.03 -15.56
C PRO A 162 6.74 -8.33 -15.79
N GLN A 163 7.81 -8.28 -16.59
CA GLN A 163 8.66 -9.44 -16.85
C GLN A 163 9.69 -9.67 -15.74
N CYS A 164 9.63 -10.83 -15.08
CA CYS A 164 10.53 -11.18 -13.98
C CYS A 164 11.96 -11.61 -14.39
N ARG A 165 12.23 -11.75 -15.69
CA ARG A 165 13.51 -12.30 -16.20
C ARG A 165 14.69 -11.33 -16.05
N THR A 166 14.42 -10.03 -16.03
CA THR A 166 15.43 -8.95 -15.95
C THR A 166 15.72 -8.50 -14.53
N THR A 167 14.95 -8.94 -13.53
CA THR A 167 15.09 -8.51 -12.13
C THR A 167 16.31 -9.19 -11.46
N PRO A 168 17.35 -8.45 -11.07
CA PRO A 168 18.55 -9.05 -10.47
C PRO A 168 18.23 -9.77 -9.17
N ASN A 169 18.87 -10.92 -8.94
CA ASN A 169 18.76 -11.71 -7.69
C ASN A 169 17.32 -12.07 -7.24
N ILE A 170 16.32 -12.06 -8.13
CA ILE A 170 14.90 -12.33 -7.81
C ILE A 170 14.63 -13.72 -7.21
N ASN A 171 15.55 -14.68 -7.41
CA ASN A 171 15.51 -16.00 -6.79
C ASN A 171 16.06 -16.03 -5.34
N LYS A 172 16.73 -14.96 -4.89
CA LYS A 172 17.41 -14.86 -3.58
C LYS A 172 16.78 -13.82 -2.65
N TYR A 173 16.31 -12.70 -3.19
CA TYR A 173 15.81 -11.53 -2.46
C TYR A 173 14.44 -11.05 -2.99
N ARG A 174 13.76 -10.20 -2.22
CA ARG A 174 12.53 -9.48 -2.63
C ARG A 174 12.89 -8.13 -3.26
N THR A 175 12.12 -7.70 -4.26
CA THR A 175 12.00 -6.28 -4.65
C THR A 175 11.45 -5.46 -3.47
N ALA A 176 11.53 -4.11 -3.46
CA ALA A 176 10.83 -3.32 -2.43
C ALA A 176 9.32 -3.37 -2.63
N THR A 177 8.87 -3.42 -3.89
CA THR A 177 7.47 -3.56 -4.30
C THR A 177 6.89 -4.98 -4.14
N SER A 178 7.72 -5.98 -3.82
CA SER A 178 7.41 -7.43 -3.89
C SER A 178 6.80 -7.93 -5.23
N ILE A 179 6.92 -7.14 -6.30
CA ILE A 179 6.72 -7.58 -7.68
C ILE A 179 7.60 -8.81 -7.95
N CYS A 180 7.06 -9.77 -8.71
CA CYS A 180 7.70 -11.05 -9.04
C CYS A 180 7.92 -11.98 -7.84
N ASN A 181 7.17 -11.85 -6.74
CA ASN A 181 7.03 -12.94 -5.78
C ASN A 181 6.40 -14.17 -6.44
N ASN A 182 5.15 -14.06 -6.94
CA ASN A 182 4.57 -15.06 -7.83
C ASN A 182 5.12 -14.88 -9.26
N LEU A 183 5.83 -15.89 -9.77
CA LEU A 183 6.44 -15.84 -11.11
C LEU A 183 5.44 -16.11 -12.25
N LYS A 184 4.23 -16.64 -11.96
CA LYS A 184 3.13 -16.77 -12.93
C LYS A 184 2.32 -15.49 -13.05
N ASN A 185 2.06 -14.85 -11.90
CA ASN A 185 1.23 -13.65 -11.76
C ASN A 185 2.04 -12.53 -11.08
N PRO A 186 2.93 -11.81 -11.80
CA PRO A 186 3.97 -10.96 -11.19
C PRO A 186 3.50 -9.80 -10.28
N ARG A 187 2.21 -9.47 -10.26
CA ARG A 187 1.61 -8.47 -9.36
C ARG A 187 0.90 -9.05 -8.14
N GLN A 188 0.69 -10.36 -8.03
CA GLN A 188 0.00 -10.94 -6.87
C GLN A 188 0.82 -10.73 -5.59
N GLY A 189 0.22 -10.02 -4.62
CA GLY A 189 0.85 -9.57 -3.39
C GLY A 189 1.87 -8.42 -3.52
N ALA A 190 1.98 -7.78 -4.68
CA ALA A 190 2.81 -6.60 -4.87
C ALA A 190 2.13 -5.32 -4.32
N SER A 191 2.92 -4.26 -4.12
CA SER A 191 2.37 -2.94 -3.78
C SER A 191 1.69 -2.25 -4.97
N ASN A 192 0.80 -1.29 -4.66
CA ASN A 192 0.00 -0.53 -5.61
C ASN A 192 -0.96 -1.40 -6.47
N THR A 193 -1.54 -2.44 -5.85
CA THR A 193 -2.54 -3.34 -6.45
C THR A 193 -3.89 -3.28 -5.72
N PRO A 194 -5.00 -3.72 -6.32
CA PRO A 194 -6.28 -3.84 -5.60
C PRO A 194 -6.22 -4.90 -4.49
N PHE A 195 -7.05 -4.72 -3.45
CA PHE A 195 -7.32 -5.79 -2.47
C PHE A 195 -8.09 -6.95 -3.11
N ALA A 196 -7.84 -8.18 -2.65
CA ALA A 196 -8.58 -9.36 -3.08
C ALA A 196 -10.04 -9.36 -2.58
N ARG A 197 -10.96 -9.88 -3.40
CA ARG A 197 -12.36 -10.13 -3.04
C ARG A 197 -12.61 -11.61 -2.81
N TRP A 198 -12.92 -11.98 -1.57
CA TRP A 198 -13.40 -13.33 -1.22
C TRP A 198 -14.93 -13.48 -1.32
N LEU A 199 -15.64 -12.34 -1.34
CA LEU A 199 -17.04 -12.21 -1.70
C LEU A 199 -17.18 -10.98 -2.63
N PRO A 200 -18.14 -10.97 -3.58
CA PRO A 200 -18.43 -9.79 -4.40
C PRO A 200 -18.73 -8.54 -3.56
N ALA A 201 -18.41 -7.36 -4.10
CA ALA A 201 -18.75 -6.10 -3.44
C ALA A 201 -20.26 -5.79 -3.51
N GLU A 202 -20.77 -5.09 -2.49
CA GLU A 202 -22.13 -4.57 -2.42
C GLU A 202 -22.09 -3.04 -2.41
N TYR A 203 -22.69 -2.40 -3.41
CA TYR A 203 -22.74 -0.96 -3.63
C TYR A 203 -24.16 -0.56 -4.06
N ASP A 204 -24.60 0.67 -3.74
CA ASP A 204 -25.97 1.14 -3.99
C ASP A 204 -26.30 1.23 -5.50
N ASP A 205 -25.35 1.71 -6.32
CA ASP A 205 -25.40 1.68 -7.80
C ASP A 205 -24.97 0.33 -8.39
N GLY A 206 -24.72 -0.68 -7.55
CA GLY A 206 -24.14 -1.96 -7.93
C GLY A 206 -22.64 -1.94 -8.27
N ILE A 207 -22.03 -0.77 -8.52
CA ILE A 207 -20.71 -0.60 -9.16
C ILE A 207 -19.68 0.08 -8.22
N SER A 208 -20.04 1.19 -7.57
CA SER A 208 -19.10 2.07 -6.87
C SER A 208 -19.66 2.95 -5.74
N GLN A 209 -20.96 3.24 -5.69
CA GLN A 209 -21.57 4.14 -4.70
C GLN A 209 -21.67 3.44 -3.33
N PRO A 210 -21.07 4.01 -2.25
CA PRO A 210 -21.06 3.39 -0.92
C PRO A 210 -22.44 2.97 -0.43
N LYS A 211 -22.54 1.94 0.41
CA LYS A 211 -23.85 1.54 0.95
C LYS A 211 -24.49 2.62 1.84
N GLY A 212 -25.71 3.03 1.50
CA GLY A 212 -26.38 4.18 2.13
C GLY A 212 -25.93 5.54 1.60
N TRP A 213 -25.34 5.56 0.40
CA TRP A 213 -25.12 6.77 -0.40
C TRP A 213 -26.45 7.33 -0.88
N ASN A 214 -27.29 6.47 -1.47
CA ASN A 214 -28.65 6.80 -1.85
C ASN A 214 -29.60 6.63 -0.65
N ASN A 215 -30.75 7.29 -0.69
CA ASN A 215 -31.84 7.04 0.28
C ASN A 215 -32.61 5.76 -0.13
N GLN A 216 -31.89 4.64 -0.20
CA GLN A 216 -32.37 3.32 -0.60
C GLN A 216 -32.29 2.35 0.59
N THR A 217 -33.07 1.27 0.55
CA THR A 217 -33.10 0.24 1.58
C THR A 217 -32.20 -0.94 1.20
N VAL A 218 -31.45 -1.46 2.17
CA VAL A 218 -30.65 -2.69 2.07
C VAL A 218 -31.39 -3.76 2.86
N ASN A 219 -31.69 -4.91 2.23
CA ASN A 219 -32.54 -5.96 2.82
C ASN A 219 -33.85 -5.41 3.42
N ASN A 220 -34.53 -4.52 2.68
CA ASN A 220 -35.77 -3.82 3.06
C ASN A 220 -35.69 -2.81 4.22
N PHE A 221 -34.49 -2.48 4.73
CA PHE A 221 -34.31 -1.46 5.79
C PHE A 221 -33.26 -0.42 5.42
N PHE A 222 -33.41 0.81 5.90
CA PHE A 222 -32.34 1.81 5.84
C PHE A 222 -31.19 1.41 6.78
N LEU A 223 -29.95 1.61 6.36
CA LEU A 223 -28.78 1.39 7.22
C LEU A 223 -28.69 2.50 8.28
N PRO A 224 -28.40 2.18 9.56
CA PRO A 224 -28.29 3.19 10.61
C PRO A 224 -27.10 4.12 10.40
N LEU A 225 -27.20 5.34 10.91
CA LEU A 225 -26.10 6.30 10.93
C LEU A 225 -24.94 5.73 11.77
N VAL A 226 -23.74 5.62 11.20
CA VAL A 226 -22.60 4.98 11.87
C VAL A 226 -22.22 5.65 13.20
N ARG A 227 -22.46 6.96 13.33
CA ARG A 227 -22.29 7.72 14.57
C ARG A 227 -23.34 7.39 15.63
N GLN A 228 -24.59 7.13 15.24
CA GLN A 228 -25.62 6.63 16.16
C GLN A 228 -25.26 5.23 16.68
N VAL A 229 -24.72 4.37 15.82
CA VAL A 229 -24.23 3.04 16.22
C VAL A 229 -23.04 3.17 17.16
N SER A 230 -22.11 4.10 16.89
CA SER A 230 -20.97 4.40 17.78
C SER A 230 -21.42 4.85 19.17
N ASN A 231 -22.35 5.80 19.24
CA ASN A 231 -22.89 6.30 20.51
C ASN A 231 -23.62 5.20 21.31
N ASN A 232 -24.43 4.37 20.65
CA ASN A 232 -25.34 3.42 21.31
C ASN A 232 -24.72 2.04 21.60
N ILE A 233 -23.63 1.66 20.92
CA ILE A 233 -23.00 0.34 21.02
C ILE A 233 -21.53 0.39 21.46
N LEU A 234 -20.75 1.36 20.96
CA LEU A 234 -19.28 1.35 21.13
C LEU A 234 -18.77 2.07 22.38
N SER A 235 -19.59 2.92 23.01
CA SER A 235 -19.12 3.86 24.03
C SER A 235 -18.55 3.19 25.28
N THR A 236 -17.36 3.62 25.73
CA THR A 236 -16.93 3.46 27.11
C THR A 236 -16.14 4.64 27.63
N THR A 237 -16.37 4.98 28.89
CA THR A 237 -15.51 5.87 29.67
C THR A 237 -14.17 5.19 29.97
N ASP A 238 -13.14 5.99 30.26
CA ASP A 238 -11.82 5.49 30.67
C ASP A 238 -11.89 4.65 31.97
N ALA A 239 -12.86 4.92 32.84
CA ALA A 239 -13.10 4.15 34.07
C ALA A 239 -13.76 2.78 33.83
N GLY A 240 -14.44 2.60 32.69
CA GLY A 240 -15.00 1.30 32.25
C GLY A 240 -13.98 0.39 31.55
N VAL A 241 -12.71 0.81 31.44
CA VAL A 241 -11.68 0.04 30.74
C VAL A 241 -11.26 -1.18 31.55
N VAL A 242 -11.67 -2.35 31.06
CA VAL A 242 -11.19 -3.64 31.58
C VAL A 242 -9.79 -3.94 31.05
N ASN A 243 -8.85 -4.19 31.95
CA ASN A 243 -7.51 -4.65 31.60
C ASN A 243 -7.51 -6.14 31.21
N ASP A 244 -6.73 -6.48 30.20
CA ASP A 244 -6.37 -7.86 29.88
C ASP A 244 -5.51 -8.45 31.02
N ARG A 245 -5.72 -9.73 31.35
CA ARG A 245 -4.98 -10.43 32.41
C ARG A 245 -3.87 -11.33 31.87
N ASP A 246 -3.93 -11.69 30.59
CA ASP A 246 -3.02 -12.65 29.96
C ASP A 246 -1.97 -11.92 29.10
N PHE A 247 -2.36 -10.80 28.48
CA PHE A 247 -1.54 -10.10 27.49
C PHE A 247 -1.14 -8.67 27.89
N THR A 248 0.11 -8.34 27.59
CA THR A 248 0.71 -7.02 27.76
C THR A 248 0.31 -6.10 26.60
N HIS A 249 0.40 -4.78 26.80
CA HIS A 249 0.01 -3.78 25.79
C HIS A 249 0.82 -3.89 24.48
N MET A 250 1.98 -4.56 24.52
CA MET A 250 2.75 -4.96 23.35
C MET A 250 1.92 -5.77 22.34
N VAL A 251 0.94 -6.60 22.76
CA VAL A 251 0.11 -7.37 21.82
C VAL A 251 -0.70 -6.45 20.90
N THR A 252 -1.19 -5.32 21.42
CA THR A 252 -1.96 -4.34 20.65
C THR A 252 -1.06 -3.60 19.66
N LEU A 253 0.09 -3.11 20.13
CA LEU A 253 1.03 -2.34 19.28
C LEU A 253 1.77 -3.22 18.27
N PHE A 254 2.02 -4.50 18.58
CA PHE A 254 2.52 -5.47 17.59
C PHE A 254 1.43 -5.83 16.57
N GLY A 255 0.16 -5.83 16.96
CA GLY A 255 -0.97 -5.88 16.02
C GLY A 255 -0.95 -4.72 15.02
N GLN A 256 -0.78 -3.49 15.51
CA GLN A 256 -0.62 -2.30 14.66
C GLN A 256 0.60 -2.41 13.74
N TRP A 257 1.76 -2.80 14.29
CA TRP A 257 2.99 -3.05 13.51
C TRP A 257 2.77 -4.02 12.35
N ASN A 258 2.06 -5.12 12.61
CA ASN A 258 1.76 -6.15 11.62
C ASN A 258 0.72 -5.67 10.58
N ASP A 259 -0.26 -4.83 10.95
CA ASP A 259 -1.15 -4.19 9.97
C ASP A 259 -0.34 -3.26 9.05
N HIS A 260 0.61 -2.53 9.64
CA HIS A 260 1.42 -1.57 8.91
C HIS A 260 2.45 -2.21 7.97
N ASP A 261 2.67 -3.53 8.04
CA ASP A 261 3.39 -4.30 7.01
C ASP A 261 2.49 -4.60 5.80
N LEU A 262 1.25 -5.02 6.09
CA LEU A 262 0.36 -5.67 5.12
C LEU A 262 -0.64 -4.71 4.45
N THR A 263 -1.08 -3.66 5.13
CA THR A 263 -2.23 -2.85 4.69
C THR A 263 -1.99 -1.34 4.81
N PHE A 264 -2.17 -0.63 3.69
CA PHE A 264 -2.40 0.81 3.68
C PHE A 264 -3.33 1.18 2.52
N THR A 265 -4.57 1.52 2.85
CA THR A 265 -5.47 2.20 1.92
C THR A 265 -5.27 3.72 2.03
N PRO A 266 -4.76 4.41 1.00
CA PRO A 266 -4.80 5.87 0.94
C PRO A 266 -6.20 6.39 0.61
N PHE A 267 -6.46 7.65 0.95
CA PHE A 267 -7.65 8.37 0.50
C PHE A 267 -7.44 8.92 -0.92
N SER A 268 -8.52 9.36 -1.58
CA SER A 268 -8.39 10.22 -2.77
C SER A 268 -7.50 11.44 -2.43
N PRO A 269 -6.57 11.86 -3.31
CA PRO A 269 -5.72 13.02 -3.05
C PRO A 269 -6.48 14.35 -2.99
N SER A 270 -7.68 14.40 -3.59
CA SER A 270 -8.50 15.61 -3.63
C SER A 270 -9.32 15.81 -2.35
N ILE A 271 -9.44 17.07 -1.92
CA ILE A 271 -10.48 17.52 -0.96
C ILE A 271 -11.67 18.18 -1.64
N LYS A 272 -11.56 18.46 -2.93
CA LYS A 272 -12.67 18.97 -3.74
C LYS A 272 -13.29 17.86 -4.58
N SER A 273 -14.60 17.91 -4.72
CA SER A 273 -15.31 17.08 -5.69
C SER A 273 -14.82 17.35 -7.11
N PHE A 274 -14.64 16.28 -7.88
CA PHE A 274 -14.25 16.37 -9.29
C PHE A 274 -15.42 16.78 -10.21
N SER A 275 -16.67 16.71 -9.76
CA SER A 275 -17.85 17.07 -10.56
C SER A 275 -18.37 18.48 -10.26
N ASN A 276 -18.45 18.88 -9.00
CA ASN A 276 -19.03 20.17 -8.58
C ASN A 276 -18.11 21.05 -7.72
N GLY A 277 -16.84 20.66 -7.52
CA GLY A 277 -15.84 21.50 -6.85
C GLY A 277 -16.03 21.71 -5.35
N ILE A 278 -17.07 21.12 -4.75
CA ILE A 278 -17.39 21.20 -3.31
C ILE A 278 -16.24 20.66 -2.48
N ASN A 279 -15.88 21.40 -1.42
CA ASN A 279 -14.84 21.00 -0.48
C ASN A 279 -15.43 20.14 0.64
N CYS A 280 -14.95 18.89 0.79
CA CYS A 280 -15.44 17.95 1.80
C CYS A 280 -15.15 18.39 3.25
N ASP A 281 -14.24 19.34 3.45
CA ASP A 281 -13.95 19.93 4.76
C ASP A 281 -15.00 20.96 5.20
N GLU A 282 -15.77 21.50 4.25
CA GLU A 282 -16.61 22.70 4.40
C GLU A 282 -18.09 22.43 4.04
N SER A 283 -18.43 21.20 3.60
CA SER A 283 -19.78 20.78 3.23
C SER A 283 -20.05 19.32 3.61
N CYS A 284 -21.30 19.02 3.96
CA CYS A 284 -21.80 17.68 4.26
C CYS A 284 -22.52 17.01 3.07
N GLU A 285 -22.35 17.52 1.84
CA GLU A 285 -22.85 16.86 0.63
C GLU A 285 -22.14 15.52 0.31
N LYS A 286 -22.91 14.58 -0.25
CA LYS A 286 -22.41 13.31 -0.79
C LYS A 286 -22.00 13.50 -2.27
N THR A 287 -20.72 13.75 -2.52
CA THR A 287 -20.17 13.98 -3.87
C THR A 287 -18.72 13.49 -3.92
N GLU A 288 -18.30 12.71 -4.93
CA GLU A 288 -16.97 12.05 -4.94
C GLU A 288 -15.81 13.08 -4.92
N PRO A 289 -14.89 13.08 -3.91
CA PRO A 289 -14.57 11.98 -3.00
C PRO A 289 -15.09 12.12 -1.55
N CYS A 290 -16.04 13.01 -1.27
CA CYS A 290 -16.66 13.22 0.04
C CYS A 290 -17.64 12.09 0.42
N ILE A 291 -17.45 11.47 1.59
CA ILE A 291 -18.39 10.52 2.23
C ILE A 291 -18.70 10.94 3.68
N PRO A 292 -19.23 12.16 3.90
CA PRO A 292 -19.48 12.69 5.24
C PRO A 292 -20.34 11.76 6.10
N ILE A 293 -20.04 11.72 7.40
CA ILE A 293 -20.78 10.93 8.39
C ILE A 293 -21.79 11.87 9.07
N PRO A 294 -23.11 11.75 8.84
CA PRO A 294 -24.10 12.65 9.43
C PRO A 294 -24.18 12.50 10.95
N ILE A 295 -24.40 13.61 11.65
CA ILE A 295 -24.59 13.61 13.10
C ILE A 295 -26.04 13.20 13.42
N PRO A 296 -26.29 12.21 14.31
CA PRO A 296 -27.64 11.85 14.71
C PRO A 296 -28.28 12.93 15.59
N PRO A 297 -29.62 13.02 15.64
CA PRO A 297 -30.30 13.84 16.65
C PRO A 297 -29.84 13.47 18.06
N ASN A 298 -29.64 14.48 18.91
CA ASN A 298 -29.15 14.37 20.29
C ASN A 298 -27.76 13.68 20.42
N ASP A 299 -26.83 13.92 19.49
CA ASP A 299 -25.43 13.51 19.70
C ASP A 299 -24.83 14.19 20.95
N PRO A 300 -24.13 13.46 21.83
CA PRO A 300 -23.65 14.00 23.11
C PRO A 300 -22.47 14.98 22.99
N ARG A 301 -21.89 15.17 21.79
CA ARG A 301 -20.71 16.02 21.57
C ARG A 301 -20.84 16.96 20.37
N LEU A 302 -21.50 16.56 19.30
CA LEU A 302 -21.49 17.27 18.03
C LEU A 302 -22.82 18.00 17.78
N PRO A 303 -22.80 19.21 17.19
CA PRO A 303 -24.03 19.92 16.87
C PRO A 303 -24.87 19.15 15.85
N THR A 304 -26.18 19.28 15.92
CA THR A 304 -27.12 18.53 15.08
C THR A 304 -27.79 19.46 14.06
N GLY A 305 -27.75 19.09 12.78
CA GLY A 305 -28.35 19.85 11.68
C GLY A 305 -27.99 19.24 10.33
N PRO A 306 -28.59 19.70 9.22
CA PRO A 306 -28.28 19.21 7.87
C PRO A 306 -26.81 19.46 7.49
N ASP A 307 -26.28 20.62 7.88
CA ASP A 307 -24.90 21.04 7.60
C ASP A 307 -23.89 20.54 8.65
N SER A 308 -24.24 19.51 9.44
CA SER A 308 -23.33 18.92 10.42
C SER A 308 -23.03 17.45 10.17
N CYS A 309 -21.73 17.16 10.09
CA CYS A 309 -21.18 15.85 9.85
C CYS A 309 -19.76 15.75 10.42
N ILE A 310 -19.23 14.53 10.53
CA ILE A 310 -17.78 14.30 10.62
C ILE A 310 -17.26 14.18 9.16
N PRO A 311 -16.38 15.08 8.70
CA PRO A 311 -15.80 14.98 7.36
C PRO A 311 -15.00 13.68 7.15
N ALA A 312 -15.18 13.06 6.00
CA ALA A 312 -14.48 11.84 5.60
C ALA A 312 -14.35 11.74 4.07
N PHE A 313 -13.21 11.22 3.60
CA PHE A 313 -12.95 10.99 2.17
C PHE A 313 -13.05 9.52 1.80
N ARG A 314 -13.37 9.24 0.55
CA ARG A 314 -13.31 7.91 -0.06
C ARG A 314 -11.88 7.39 -0.21
N SER A 315 -11.78 6.07 -0.15
CA SER A 315 -10.54 5.34 -0.44
C SER A 315 -10.20 5.46 -1.92
N ALA A 316 -8.92 5.59 -2.23
CA ALA A 316 -8.43 5.73 -3.59
C ALA A 316 -8.76 4.49 -4.45
N PRO A 317 -9.24 4.69 -5.70
CA PRO A 317 -9.58 3.59 -6.60
C PRO A 317 -8.35 2.95 -7.25
N THR A 318 -8.56 1.80 -7.90
CA THR A 318 -7.58 1.17 -8.81
C THR A 318 -8.07 1.17 -10.27
N CYS A 319 -7.14 1.38 -11.20
CA CYS A 319 -7.35 1.17 -12.64
C CYS A 319 -7.95 -0.21 -12.94
N GLY A 320 -8.88 -0.29 -13.88
CA GLY A 320 -9.50 -1.55 -14.33
C GLY A 320 -10.60 -2.07 -13.41
N THR A 321 -11.19 -1.20 -12.59
CA THR A 321 -12.26 -1.54 -11.64
C THR A 321 -13.34 -0.45 -11.60
N GLY A 322 -14.55 -0.81 -11.17
CA GLY A 322 -15.73 0.06 -11.28
C GLY A 322 -16.03 0.41 -12.74
N TYR A 323 -16.46 1.65 -12.98
CA TYR A 323 -16.68 2.17 -14.34
C TYR A 323 -15.47 2.02 -15.29
N SER A 324 -14.24 1.88 -14.76
CA SER A 324 -13.04 1.66 -15.58
C SER A 324 -12.76 0.20 -15.97
N ALA A 325 -13.58 -0.77 -15.55
CA ALA A 325 -13.35 -2.20 -15.83
C ALA A 325 -13.38 -2.54 -17.33
N TYR A 326 -14.35 -2.00 -18.06
CA TYR A 326 -14.58 -2.23 -19.50
C TYR A 326 -13.34 -1.94 -20.36
N ASN A 327 -12.50 -0.98 -19.97
CA ASN A 327 -11.28 -0.59 -20.70
C ASN A 327 -10.22 -1.69 -20.83
N PHE A 328 -10.40 -2.83 -20.15
CA PHE A 328 -9.40 -3.91 -20.07
C PHE A 328 -9.93 -5.26 -20.56
N GLY A 329 -11.03 -5.26 -21.33
CA GLY A 329 -11.56 -6.46 -21.99
C GLY A 329 -12.12 -7.51 -21.02
N GLY A 330 -12.54 -7.08 -19.82
CA GLY A 330 -13.14 -7.94 -18.80
C GLY A 330 -14.59 -7.57 -18.51
N GLU A 331 -15.28 -8.48 -17.80
CA GLU A 331 -16.65 -8.28 -17.30
C GLU A 331 -16.79 -6.99 -16.47
N PRO A 332 -18.00 -6.37 -16.44
CA PRO A 332 -18.30 -5.23 -15.58
C PRO A 332 -18.02 -5.51 -14.10
N ASN A 333 -16.88 -5.03 -13.60
CA ASN A 333 -16.43 -5.28 -12.24
C ASN A 333 -16.57 -4.04 -11.34
N LYS A 334 -16.73 -4.27 -10.04
CA LYS A 334 -17.02 -3.23 -9.03
C LYS A 334 -15.76 -2.47 -8.64
N ARG A 335 -15.90 -1.30 -8.02
CA ARG A 335 -14.78 -0.44 -7.61
C ARG A 335 -13.93 -1.15 -6.55
N GLU A 336 -12.64 -1.33 -6.84
CA GLU A 336 -11.67 -1.76 -5.83
C GLU A 336 -10.82 -0.62 -5.32
N GLN A 337 -10.34 -0.82 -4.09
CA GLN A 337 -9.48 0.11 -3.38
C GLN A 337 -8.04 -0.39 -3.44
N ILE A 338 -7.09 0.53 -3.54
CA ILE A 338 -5.66 0.21 -3.65
C ILE A 338 -5.06 -0.17 -2.28
N ASN A 339 -4.21 -1.20 -2.26
CA ASN A 339 -3.23 -1.40 -1.21
C ASN A 339 -1.89 -0.80 -1.66
N ALA A 340 -1.36 0.16 -0.92
CA ALA A 340 -0.05 0.76 -1.23
C ALA A 340 1.14 -0.05 -0.72
N LEU A 341 0.89 -1.10 0.09
CA LEU A 341 1.91 -1.97 0.66
C LEU A 341 1.96 -3.33 -0.02
N THR A 342 3.05 -4.06 0.23
CA THR A 342 3.17 -5.48 -0.12
C THR A 342 2.15 -6.31 0.68
N ALA A 343 1.81 -7.51 0.21
CA ALA A 343 0.92 -8.42 0.94
C ALA A 343 1.67 -9.42 1.84
N PHE A 344 2.98 -9.20 2.06
CA PHE A 344 3.86 -10.15 2.73
C PHE A 344 4.39 -9.55 4.03
N LEU A 345 4.72 -10.42 4.99
CA LEU A 345 5.57 -10.01 6.11
C LEU A 345 7.00 -9.91 5.58
N ASP A 346 7.35 -8.74 5.03
CA ASP A 346 8.66 -8.41 4.48
C ASP A 346 9.29 -7.13 5.03
N LEU A 347 8.70 -6.57 6.10
CA LEU A 347 9.12 -5.36 6.80
C LEU A 347 9.08 -4.09 5.94
N GLY A 348 8.00 -3.92 5.20
CA GLY A 348 7.64 -2.70 4.48
C GLY A 348 7.61 -1.46 5.38
N GLN A 349 7.32 -1.59 6.70
CA GLN A 349 7.38 -0.46 7.65
C GLN A 349 8.81 0.02 7.95
N VAL A 350 9.81 -0.83 7.72
CA VAL A 350 11.24 -0.52 7.86
C VAL A 350 11.83 -0.11 6.51
N TYR A 351 11.57 -0.91 5.47
CA TYR A 351 12.26 -0.82 4.18
C TYR A 351 11.50 -0.04 3.09
N GLY A 352 10.18 0.14 3.24
CA GLY A 352 9.33 0.80 2.26
C GLY A 352 8.85 -0.14 1.15
N SER A 353 7.62 0.09 0.68
CA SER A 353 6.97 -0.70 -0.39
C SER A 353 7.14 -0.09 -1.79
N GLU A 354 8.05 0.88 -1.97
CA GLU A 354 8.38 1.51 -3.25
C GLU A 354 9.91 1.60 -3.40
N GLU A 355 10.46 1.24 -4.55
CA GLU A 355 11.93 1.18 -4.77
C GLU A 355 12.62 2.53 -4.49
N LYS A 356 11.99 3.66 -4.88
CA LYS A 356 12.51 5.01 -4.62
C LYS A 356 12.53 5.36 -3.12
N LEU A 357 11.55 4.90 -2.35
CA LEU A 357 11.53 5.07 -0.89
C LEU A 357 12.61 4.20 -0.24
N ALA A 358 12.66 2.92 -0.59
CA ALA A 358 13.64 1.97 -0.07
C ALA A 358 15.10 2.42 -0.29
N LEU A 359 15.43 2.91 -1.49
CA LEU A 359 16.74 3.48 -1.77
C LEU A 359 17.02 4.71 -0.91
N SER A 360 16.04 5.61 -0.77
CA SER A 360 16.21 6.86 0.01
C SER A 360 16.35 6.66 1.53
N LEU A 361 15.94 5.50 2.07
CA LEU A 361 16.08 5.14 3.48
C LEU A 361 17.44 4.50 3.82
N ARG A 362 18.21 4.05 2.82
CA ARG A 362 19.54 3.45 2.98
C ARG A 362 20.62 4.51 3.15
N ASP A 363 21.65 4.20 3.94
CA ASP A 363 22.85 5.04 4.04
C ASP A 363 23.82 4.66 2.92
N LEU A 364 23.82 5.46 1.86
CA LEU A 364 24.62 5.24 0.65
C LEU A 364 26.00 5.93 0.71
N LYS A 365 26.46 6.27 1.92
CA LYS A 365 27.75 6.95 2.17
C LYS A 365 28.90 6.00 2.53
N ASN A 366 28.61 4.71 2.72
CA ASN A 366 29.56 3.71 3.19
C ASN A 366 29.16 2.30 2.67
N ASP A 367 30.13 1.39 2.67
CA ASP A 367 29.93 0.00 2.22
C ASP A 367 29.52 -0.97 3.35
N ASP A 368 28.88 -0.46 4.39
CA ASP A 368 28.38 -1.27 5.52
C ASP A 368 26.92 -1.75 5.32
N GLY A 369 26.22 -1.25 4.29
CA GLY A 369 24.87 -1.67 3.92
C GLY A 369 23.77 -1.24 4.90
N LEU A 370 23.95 -0.09 5.55
CA LEU A 370 23.12 0.38 6.67
C LEU A 370 21.82 1.09 6.23
N MET A 371 20.90 1.22 7.18
CA MET A 371 19.77 2.15 7.11
C MET A 371 20.18 3.52 7.69
N ARG A 372 19.66 4.61 7.10
CA ARG A 372 19.87 5.98 7.59
C ARG A 372 19.34 6.14 9.00
N VAL A 373 20.01 7.01 9.75
CA VAL A 373 19.68 7.36 11.13
C VAL A 373 19.66 8.88 11.29
N ASN A 374 19.15 9.35 12.43
CA ASN A 374 19.14 10.77 12.77
C ASN A 374 20.56 11.33 12.91
N THR A 375 20.79 12.53 12.37
CA THR A 375 22.07 13.25 12.45
C THR A 375 22.08 14.36 13.50
N GLU A 376 20.92 14.75 14.04
CA GLU A 376 20.80 15.80 15.06
C GLU A 376 20.70 15.24 16.49
N PHE A 377 20.05 14.09 16.67
CA PHE A 377 19.71 13.55 17.99
C PHE A 377 20.04 12.06 18.12
N ARG A 378 20.39 11.66 19.34
CA ARG A 378 20.63 10.27 19.75
C ARG A 378 19.95 10.01 21.09
N ASP A 379 19.41 8.81 21.25
CA ASP A 379 18.84 8.33 22.52
C ASP A 379 19.94 7.56 23.25
N ASN A 380 20.54 8.17 24.28
CA ASN A 380 21.62 7.58 25.08
C ASN A 380 22.78 7.03 24.20
N GLY A 381 23.19 7.82 23.20
CA GLY A 381 24.18 7.46 22.18
C GLY A 381 23.65 6.57 21.04
N ARG A 382 22.53 5.88 21.24
CA ARG A 382 21.89 4.97 20.28
C ARG A 382 21.16 5.75 19.18
N GLU A 383 20.98 5.07 18.06
CA GLU A 383 20.41 5.61 16.83
C GLU A 383 18.91 5.93 16.97
N LEU A 384 18.48 7.05 16.38
CA LEU A 384 17.07 7.38 16.17
C LEU A 384 16.77 7.36 14.67
N LEU A 385 15.48 7.32 14.32
CA LEU A 385 15.04 7.41 12.92
C LEU A 385 15.45 8.76 12.29
N PRO A 386 15.74 8.80 10.99
CA PRO A 386 15.98 10.07 10.29
C PRO A 386 14.70 10.92 10.27
N PHE A 387 14.85 12.25 10.22
CA PHE A 387 13.70 13.14 10.04
C PHE A 387 13.23 13.18 8.58
N HIS A 388 11.94 13.41 8.40
CA HIS A 388 11.34 13.63 7.09
C HIS A 388 11.85 14.94 6.47
N PRO A 389 12.34 14.94 5.21
CA PRO A 389 13.05 16.09 4.63
C PRO A 389 12.14 17.30 4.35
N LEU A 390 10.83 17.09 4.17
CA LEU A 390 9.87 18.19 4.17
C LEU A 390 9.52 18.54 5.61
N GLN A 391 9.83 19.78 6.03
CA GLN A 391 9.48 20.37 7.33
C GLN A 391 7.96 20.64 7.44
N VAL A 392 7.16 19.58 7.49
CA VAL A 392 5.73 19.62 7.74
C VAL A 392 5.52 19.81 9.25
N LYS A 393 4.83 20.89 9.69
CA LYS A 393 4.66 21.17 11.14
C LYS A 393 3.72 20.20 11.88
N MET A 394 3.22 19.14 11.22
CA MET A 394 2.30 18.15 11.80
C MET A 394 2.81 17.55 13.12
N CYS A 395 4.12 17.32 13.23
CA CYS A 395 4.76 16.81 14.46
C CYS A 395 5.46 17.92 15.29
N ALA A 396 5.59 19.13 14.74
CA ALA A 396 6.16 20.30 15.40
C ALA A 396 5.13 20.92 16.36
N THR A 397 4.86 20.19 17.43
CA THR A 397 3.78 20.42 18.40
C THR A 397 4.29 20.75 19.79
N ARG A 398 5.61 20.68 20.03
CA ARG A 398 6.20 20.73 21.37
C ARG A 398 5.86 22.03 22.09
N ARG A 399 6.13 23.18 21.46
CA ARG A 399 5.93 24.51 22.07
C ARG A 399 4.50 24.70 22.57
N ARG A 400 3.52 24.27 21.78
CA ARG A 400 2.09 24.34 22.13
C ARG A 400 1.69 23.34 23.21
N VAL A 401 2.29 22.14 23.24
CA VAL A 401 1.96 21.09 24.21
C VAL A 401 2.67 21.28 25.56
N THR A 402 3.84 21.92 25.60
CA THR A 402 4.58 22.25 26.83
C THR A 402 4.35 23.69 27.31
N ASN A 403 3.66 24.52 26.54
CA ASN A 403 3.50 25.97 26.75
C ASN A 403 4.83 26.72 26.93
N ASP A 404 5.85 26.31 26.16
CA ASP A 404 7.19 26.92 26.13
C ASP A 404 7.51 27.37 24.71
N THR A 405 7.57 28.67 24.47
CA THR A 405 7.85 29.26 23.15
C THR A 405 9.29 29.04 22.70
N ASN A 406 10.23 28.78 23.62
CA ASN A 406 11.64 28.58 23.33
C ASN A 406 11.98 27.14 22.96
N ALA A 407 11.11 26.17 23.28
CA ALA A 407 11.33 24.75 23.02
C ALA A 407 11.76 24.48 21.56
N LYS A 408 12.84 23.70 21.37
CA LYS A 408 13.22 23.22 20.04
C LYS A 408 12.16 22.20 19.56
N GLU A 409 11.51 22.53 18.46
CA GLU A 409 10.57 21.66 17.76
C GLU A 409 11.25 20.47 17.07
N VAL A 410 10.46 19.42 16.81
CA VAL A 410 10.94 18.17 16.20
C VAL A 410 10.08 17.85 14.97
N PRO A 411 10.69 17.67 13.78
CA PRO A 411 9.97 17.17 12.61
C PRO A 411 9.42 15.76 12.82
N CYS A 412 8.51 15.34 11.95
CA CYS A 412 8.14 13.93 11.85
C CYS A 412 9.36 13.09 11.44
N PHE A 413 9.45 11.86 11.91
CA PHE A 413 10.42 10.90 11.42
C PHE A 413 10.08 10.42 10.00
N ILE A 414 10.98 9.65 9.38
CA ILE A 414 10.69 8.92 8.14
C ILE A 414 11.18 7.48 8.27
N ALA A 415 10.33 6.55 7.83
CA ALA A 415 10.55 5.12 7.78
C ALA A 415 9.89 4.56 6.50
N GLY A 416 9.78 3.23 6.38
CA GLY A 416 9.17 2.58 5.23
C GLY A 416 7.65 2.78 5.12
N ASP A 417 6.94 2.88 6.26
CA ASP A 417 5.51 3.24 6.30
C ASP A 417 5.31 4.69 6.77
N VAL A 418 4.30 5.36 6.20
CA VAL A 418 4.02 6.79 6.42
C VAL A 418 3.36 7.11 7.76
N ARG A 419 2.95 6.10 8.54
CA ARG A 419 2.28 6.24 9.86
C ARG A 419 3.25 6.11 11.03
N VAL A 420 4.57 6.12 10.80
CA VAL A 420 5.60 5.97 11.85
C VAL A 420 5.45 6.92 13.04
N ASP A 421 5.01 8.17 12.83
CA ASP A 421 4.76 9.16 13.89
C ASP A 421 3.32 9.14 14.45
N GLU A 422 2.45 8.22 14.01
CA GLU A 422 1.04 8.20 14.41
C GLU A 422 0.90 8.17 15.93
N ASN A 423 1.68 7.34 16.63
CA ASN A 423 1.85 7.38 18.08
C ASN A 423 3.28 6.98 18.49
N ILE A 424 3.76 7.53 19.60
CA ILE A 424 5.16 7.33 20.07
C ILE A 424 5.53 5.89 20.40
N ALA A 425 4.57 5.01 20.70
CA ALA A 425 4.83 3.60 20.95
C ALA A 425 5.13 2.85 19.63
N LEU A 426 4.36 3.12 18.56
CA LEU A 426 4.67 2.66 17.21
C LEU A 426 6.03 3.18 16.73
N THR A 427 6.30 4.48 16.89
CA THR A 427 7.61 5.10 16.54
C THR A 427 8.79 4.43 17.26
N SER A 428 8.58 3.99 18.51
CA SER A 428 9.57 3.26 19.30
C SER A 428 9.88 1.87 18.71
N ILE A 429 8.87 1.17 18.17
CA ILE A 429 9.05 -0.11 17.48
C ILE A 429 9.78 0.09 16.14
N HIS A 430 9.40 1.06 15.31
CA HIS A 430 10.17 1.40 14.09
C HIS A 430 11.66 1.67 14.41
N THR A 431 11.92 2.43 15.48
CA THR A 431 13.29 2.74 15.93
C THR A 431 14.05 1.48 16.35
N LEU A 432 13.40 0.57 17.07
CA LEU A 432 13.99 -0.71 17.49
C LEU A 432 14.38 -1.59 16.29
N PHE A 433 13.52 -1.71 15.27
CA PHE A 433 13.82 -2.51 14.08
C PHE A 433 14.92 -1.90 13.20
N VAL A 434 15.01 -0.56 13.10
CA VAL A 434 16.15 0.10 12.41
C VAL A 434 17.47 -0.11 13.17
N ARG A 435 17.46 -0.04 14.52
CA ARG A 435 18.63 -0.39 15.35
C ARG A 435 19.07 -1.84 15.11
N GLU A 436 18.13 -2.78 15.04
CA GLU A 436 18.45 -4.21 14.82
C GLU A 436 19.01 -4.46 13.41
N HIS A 437 18.47 -3.81 12.37
CA HIS A 437 19.08 -3.86 11.03
C HIS A 437 20.55 -3.40 11.08
N ASN A 438 20.80 -2.21 11.62
CA ASN A 438 22.16 -1.66 11.68
C ASN A 438 23.10 -2.50 12.58
N ARG A 439 22.57 -3.19 13.61
CA ARG A 439 23.33 -4.16 14.42
C ARG A 439 23.69 -5.43 13.62
N LEU A 440 22.75 -5.95 12.83
CA LEU A 440 22.94 -7.15 12.00
C LEU A 440 23.88 -6.90 10.82
N ALA A 441 23.70 -5.80 10.08
CA ALA A 441 24.58 -5.43 8.96
C ALA A 441 26.05 -5.30 9.42
N ARG A 442 26.30 -4.62 10.55
CA ARG A 442 27.63 -4.54 11.20
C ARG A 442 28.13 -5.87 11.76
N ALA A 443 27.27 -6.85 12.00
CA ALA A 443 27.69 -8.21 12.32
C ALA A 443 28.09 -8.97 11.05
N LEU A 444 27.28 -8.89 9.99
CA LEU A 444 27.55 -9.53 8.69
C LEU A 444 28.82 -8.99 8.02
N LYS A 445 29.10 -7.67 8.06
CA LYS A 445 30.35 -7.09 7.55
C LYS A 445 31.59 -7.68 8.22
N ARG A 446 31.53 -7.93 9.55
CA ARG A 446 32.66 -8.51 10.31
C ARG A 446 32.88 -10.00 10.02
N LEU A 447 31.88 -10.70 9.50
CA LEU A 447 31.94 -12.13 9.17
C LEU A 447 32.31 -12.34 7.70
N ASN A 448 31.78 -11.47 6.85
CA ASN A 448 31.99 -11.45 5.41
C ASN A 448 32.48 -10.05 4.99
N PRO A 449 33.76 -9.68 5.28
CA PRO A 449 34.30 -8.38 4.89
C PRO A 449 34.26 -8.12 3.38
N HIS A 450 34.23 -9.20 2.61
CA HIS A 450 34.14 -9.24 1.15
C HIS A 450 32.72 -8.98 0.59
N TRP A 451 31.69 -8.77 1.45
CA TRP A 451 30.36 -8.37 0.98
C TRP A 451 30.30 -6.86 0.75
N ASP A 452 29.62 -6.49 -0.34
CA ASP A 452 29.28 -5.12 -0.71
C ASP A 452 28.05 -4.62 0.06
N SER A 453 27.81 -3.30 -0.02
CA SER A 453 26.67 -2.64 0.63
C SER A 453 25.32 -3.23 0.23
N GLU A 454 25.16 -3.69 -1.03
CA GLU A 454 23.92 -4.32 -1.51
C GLU A 454 23.70 -5.70 -0.88
N THR A 455 24.71 -6.58 -0.86
CA THR A 455 24.59 -7.91 -0.24
C THR A 455 24.34 -7.80 1.26
N LEU A 456 25.02 -6.87 1.93
CA LEU A 456 24.81 -6.60 3.37
C LEU A 456 23.39 -6.12 3.66
N TYR A 457 22.91 -5.13 2.90
CA TYR A 457 21.54 -4.62 3.02
C TYR A 457 20.51 -5.73 2.77
N GLN A 458 20.64 -6.50 1.69
CA GLN A 458 19.64 -7.50 1.29
C GLN A 458 19.64 -8.74 2.19
N GLU A 459 20.80 -9.28 2.59
CA GLU A 459 20.84 -10.40 3.55
C GLU A 459 20.34 -9.96 4.93
N THR A 460 20.64 -8.72 5.36
CA THR A 460 20.07 -8.17 6.60
C THR A 460 18.56 -8.02 6.50
N ARG A 461 18.04 -7.42 5.43
CA ARG A 461 16.59 -7.27 5.16
C ARG A 461 15.90 -8.64 5.13
N LYS A 462 16.53 -9.64 4.52
CA LYS A 462 16.02 -11.01 4.42
C LYS A 462 15.96 -11.72 5.78
N ILE A 463 17.01 -11.61 6.61
CA ILE A 463 17.01 -12.14 7.99
C ILE A 463 15.95 -11.43 8.84
N MET A 464 15.83 -10.11 8.71
CA MET A 464 14.86 -9.30 9.45
C MET A 464 13.41 -9.64 9.07
N GLY A 465 13.10 -9.82 7.78
CA GLY A 465 11.78 -10.30 7.36
C GLY A 465 11.48 -11.69 7.92
N ALA A 466 12.46 -12.59 7.95
CA ALA A 466 12.31 -13.92 8.54
C ALA A 466 12.07 -13.90 10.06
N TYR A 467 12.67 -12.96 10.80
CA TYR A 467 12.33 -12.73 12.22
C TYR A 467 10.84 -12.35 12.38
N THR A 468 10.33 -11.38 11.59
CA THR A 468 8.91 -11.01 11.63
C THR A 468 8.00 -12.20 11.28
N GLN A 469 8.37 -13.00 10.26
CA GLN A 469 7.63 -14.21 9.90
C GLN A 469 7.56 -15.24 11.04
N VAL A 470 8.67 -15.43 11.79
CA VAL A 470 8.70 -16.26 13.00
C VAL A 470 7.82 -15.67 14.10
N PHE A 471 8.01 -14.39 14.47
CA PHE A 471 7.29 -13.76 15.58
C PHE A 471 5.78 -13.74 15.34
N VAL A 472 5.35 -13.40 14.12
CA VAL A 472 3.91 -13.33 13.83
C VAL A 472 3.27 -14.73 13.92
N PHE A 473 3.85 -15.76 13.29
CA PHE A 473 3.21 -17.07 13.21
C PHE A 473 3.40 -17.95 14.45
N ARG A 474 4.46 -17.74 15.23
CA ARG A 474 4.73 -18.50 16.47
C ARG A 474 4.23 -17.77 17.72
N ASP A 475 4.44 -16.46 17.81
CA ASP A 475 4.30 -15.71 19.07
C ASP A 475 3.07 -14.78 19.11
N TYR A 476 2.46 -14.47 17.97
CA TYR A 476 1.34 -13.52 17.90
C TYR A 476 0.01 -14.18 17.50
N LEU A 477 -0.05 -14.82 16.32
CA LEU A 477 -1.30 -15.36 15.78
C LEU A 477 -2.02 -16.35 16.71
N PRO A 478 -1.36 -17.28 17.43
CA PRO A 478 -2.05 -18.18 18.37
C PRO A 478 -2.87 -17.44 19.43
N HIS A 479 -2.35 -16.32 19.93
CA HIS A 479 -2.99 -15.47 20.94
C HIS A 479 -4.10 -14.57 20.39
N ILE A 480 -4.18 -14.40 19.07
CA ILE A 480 -5.28 -13.69 18.41
C ILE A 480 -6.38 -14.65 17.98
N VAL A 481 -6.07 -15.61 17.09
CA VAL A 481 -7.09 -16.48 16.45
C VAL A 481 -7.40 -17.75 17.22
N GLY A 482 -6.64 -18.05 18.28
CA GLY A 482 -6.83 -19.23 19.10
C GLY A 482 -6.36 -20.53 18.44
N ASP A 483 -6.05 -21.50 19.29
CA ASP A 483 -5.54 -22.83 18.95
C ASP A 483 -6.36 -23.57 17.89
N VAL A 484 -7.69 -23.43 17.93
CA VAL A 484 -8.61 -24.10 16.99
C VAL A 484 -8.42 -23.57 15.57
N ALA A 485 -8.28 -22.25 15.39
CA ALA A 485 -8.03 -21.66 14.08
C ALA A 485 -6.58 -21.90 13.62
N MET A 486 -5.60 -21.83 14.54
CA MET A 486 -4.21 -22.22 14.26
C MET A 486 -4.12 -23.65 13.71
N ARG A 487 -4.79 -24.63 14.35
CA ARG A 487 -4.80 -26.02 13.87
C ARG A 487 -5.60 -26.20 12.57
N ARG A 488 -6.74 -25.52 12.40
CA ARG A 488 -7.66 -25.71 11.25
C ARG A 488 -7.19 -25.04 9.96
N TYR A 489 -6.69 -23.82 10.02
CA TYR A 489 -6.37 -23.02 8.82
C TYR A 489 -4.87 -22.99 8.52
N LEU A 490 -4.04 -22.95 9.56
CA LEU A 490 -2.60 -22.76 9.43
C LEU A 490 -1.85 -24.09 9.50
N GLY A 491 -1.74 -24.70 10.68
CA GLY A 491 -0.99 -25.94 10.88
C GLY A 491 0.47 -25.88 10.39
N ARG A 492 1.05 -27.06 10.18
CA ARG A 492 2.39 -27.20 9.58
C ARG A 492 2.42 -26.56 8.18
N TYR A 493 3.51 -25.88 7.86
CA TYR A 493 3.70 -25.31 6.52
C TYR A 493 3.80 -26.42 5.45
N PRO A 494 2.97 -26.40 4.39
CA PRO A 494 2.99 -27.43 3.34
C PRO A 494 3.97 -27.14 2.19
N GLY A 495 4.66 -26.00 2.21
CA GLY A 495 5.45 -25.50 1.08
C GLY A 495 4.77 -24.32 0.36
N TYR A 496 5.52 -23.70 -0.56
CA TYR A 496 5.02 -22.65 -1.44
C TYR A 496 4.12 -23.21 -2.54
N ASN A 497 3.01 -22.52 -2.83
CA ASN A 497 2.08 -22.86 -3.91
C ASN A 497 1.83 -21.62 -4.81
N PRO A 498 2.32 -21.60 -6.06
CA PRO A 498 2.16 -20.47 -6.99
C PRO A 498 0.72 -20.27 -7.50
N ASN A 499 -0.23 -21.13 -7.09
CA ASN A 499 -1.65 -21.00 -7.40
C ASN A 499 -2.47 -20.42 -6.22
N VAL A 500 -1.85 -20.18 -5.05
CA VAL A 500 -2.47 -19.43 -3.95
C VAL A 500 -2.26 -17.94 -4.19
N ASP A 501 -3.32 -17.15 -4.14
CA ASP A 501 -3.21 -15.69 -4.14
C ASP A 501 -2.84 -15.17 -2.74
N PRO A 502 -1.65 -14.58 -2.55
CA PRO A 502 -1.24 -13.97 -1.28
C PRO A 502 -1.86 -12.59 -1.05
N SER A 503 -2.53 -11.99 -2.05
CA SER A 503 -3.00 -10.59 -1.96
C SER A 503 -3.91 -10.37 -0.75
N ILE A 504 -3.77 -9.22 -0.08
CA ILE A 504 -4.58 -8.91 1.10
C ILE A 504 -6.03 -8.74 0.69
N SER A 505 -6.95 -9.40 1.39
CA SER A 505 -8.38 -9.28 1.14
C SER A 505 -8.96 -8.00 1.71
N ASN A 506 -9.95 -7.44 1.02
CA ASN A 506 -10.56 -6.17 1.39
C ASN A 506 -11.23 -6.25 2.78
N VAL A 507 -11.83 -7.40 3.11
CA VAL A 507 -12.42 -7.66 4.44
C VAL A 507 -11.37 -7.72 5.55
N PHE A 508 -10.15 -8.19 5.28
CA PHE A 508 -9.07 -8.23 6.27
C PHE A 508 -8.62 -6.82 6.65
N ALA A 509 -8.21 -6.02 5.65
CA ALA A 509 -7.69 -4.67 5.84
C ALA A 509 -8.74 -3.64 6.31
N THR A 510 -10.01 -3.85 5.97
CA THR A 510 -11.09 -2.90 6.27
C THR A 510 -11.90 -3.29 7.51
N ALA A 511 -11.94 -4.56 7.89
CA ALA A 511 -12.71 -5.04 9.03
C ALA A 511 -11.93 -5.98 9.96
N ALA A 512 -11.59 -7.20 9.52
CA ALA A 512 -11.19 -8.27 10.43
C ALA A 512 -9.94 -7.94 11.27
N TYR A 513 -8.91 -7.35 10.66
CA TYR A 513 -7.67 -7.04 11.37
C TYR A 513 -7.77 -5.74 12.21
N ARG A 514 -8.84 -4.96 12.05
CA ARG A 514 -9.15 -3.77 12.85
C ARG A 514 -9.85 -4.07 14.18
N PHE A 515 -9.84 -5.33 14.63
CA PHE A 515 -10.28 -5.72 15.98
C PHE A 515 -9.44 -5.02 17.06
N ALA A 516 -8.14 -4.82 16.79
CA ALA A 516 -7.17 -4.28 17.74
C ALA A 516 -7.52 -2.85 18.22
N HIS A 517 -8.34 -2.09 17.47
CA HIS A 517 -8.85 -0.79 17.89
C HIS A 517 -9.61 -0.82 19.24
N LEU A 518 -10.16 -1.96 19.65
CA LEU A 518 -10.84 -2.13 20.94
C LEU A 518 -9.94 -2.66 22.06
N ALA A 519 -8.68 -2.97 21.75
CA ALA A 519 -7.63 -3.42 22.66
C ALA A 519 -6.56 -2.34 22.96
N ILE A 520 -6.78 -1.11 22.47
CA ILE A 520 -5.94 0.06 22.75
C ILE A 520 -6.29 0.65 24.12
N GLN A 521 -5.28 0.88 24.95
CA GLN A 521 -5.44 1.59 26.23
C GLN A 521 -5.62 3.11 26.01
N PRO A 522 -6.34 3.83 26.88
CA PRO A 522 -6.47 5.29 26.81
C PRO A 522 -5.17 6.04 27.17
N VAL A 523 -4.13 5.32 27.63
CA VAL A 523 -2.84 5.84 28.10
C VAL A 523 -1.69 5.00 27.52
N LEU A 524 -0.64 5.65 27.03
CA LEU A 524 0.64 5.01 26.72
C LEU A 524 1.58 5.14 27.93
N SER A 525 1.91 4.02 28.55
CA SER A 525 2.72 4.03 29.77
C SER A 525 4.21 4.22 29.53
N ARG A 526 4.88 4.85 30.50
CA ARG A 526 6.33 5.04 30.53
C ARG A 526 6.90 4.61 31.87
N LEU A 527 7.80 3.64 31.85
CA LEU A 527 8.35 3.03 33.06
C LEU A 527 9.86 3.28 33.23
N ASP A 528 10.30 3.42 34.47
CA ASP A 528 11.71 3.52 34.84
C ASP A 528 12.45 2.17 34.65
N ALA A 529 13.73 2.09 35.04
CA ALA A 529 14.49 0.84 34.96
C ALA A 529 13.97 -0.27 35.90
N ASN A 530 13.17 0.08 36.91
CA ASN A 530 12.58 -0.81 37.91
C ASN A 530 11.14 -1.23 37.57
N TYR A 531 10.65 -0.94 36.36
CA TYR A 531 9.26 -1.12 35.91
C TYR A 531 8.21 -0.38 36.76
N ARG A 532 8.63 0.68 37.47
CA ARG A 532 7.76 1.63 38.16
C ARG A 532 7.39 2.77 37.22
N GLU A 533 6.37 3.53 37.58
CA GLU A 533 5.97 4.73 36.85
C GLU A 533 7.15 5.71 36.75
N ASN A 534 7.51 6.18 35.54
CA ASN A 534 8.71 6.99 35.36
C ASN A 534 8.52 8.38 36.02
N PRO A 535 9.32 8.75 37.05
CA PRO A 535 9.08 9.95 37.83
C PRO A 535 9.41 11.26 37.10
N GLN A 536 10.25 11.21 36.07
CA GLN A 536 10.62 12.36 35.25
C GLN A 536 9.71 12.50 34.03
N PHE A 537 9.27 11.37 33.46
CA PHE A 537 8.51 11.31 32.21
C PHE A 537 7.29 10.38 32.37
N PRO A 538 6.24 10.80 33.11
CA PRO A 538 5.09 9.94 33.44
C PRO A 538 4.30 9.52 32.19
N SER A 539 3.44 8.51 32.36
CA SER A 539 2.54 7.98 31.32
C SER A 539 1.71 9.06 30.63
N VAL A 540 1.51 8.93 29.31
CA VAL A 540 0.88 9.97 28.47
C VAL A 540 -0.50 9.51 28.02
N PRO A 541 -1.59 10.28 28.27
CA PRO A 541 -2.89 10.00 27.68
C PRO A 541 -2.78 9.92 26.15
N LEU A 542 -3.36 8.89 25.53
CA LEU A 542 -3.13 8.54 24.13
C LEU A 542 -3.36 9.71 23.17
N PHE A 543 -4.42 10.51 23.41
CA PHE A 543 -4.74 11.69 22.61
C PHE A 543 -3.65 12.77 22.63
N LYS A 544 -2.79 12.83 23.68
CA LYS A 544 -1.61 13.72 23.80
C LYS A 544 -0.29 13.07 23.35
N ALA A 545 -0.35 11.82 22.86
CA ALA A 545 0.79 11.05 22.38
C ALA A 545 0.83 10.93 20.84
N PHE A 546 -0.29 11.14 20.16
CA PHE A 546 -0.33 11.17 18.69
C PHE A 546 0.57 12.28 18.11
N PHE A 547 1.38 11.99 17.10
CA PHE A 547 2.28 12.95 16.43
C PHE A 547 3.15 13.81 17.36
N THR A 548 3.68 13.20 18.43
CA THR A 548 4.60 13.86 19.38
C THR A 548 5.99 13.19 19.43
N PRO A 549 6.72 13.03 18.30
CA PRO A 549 8.06 12.42 18.28
C PRO A 549 9.07 13.18 19.15
N TRP A 550 8.81 14.46 19.45
CA TRP A 550 9.59 15.23 20.41
C TRP A 550 9.68 14.57 21.80
N ARG A 551 8.70 13.74 22.19
CA ARG A 551 8.75 12.98 23.45
C ARG A 551 9.82 11.89 23.43
N ILE A 552 10.09 11.26 22.29
CA ILE A 552 11.20 10.31 22.17
C ILE A 552 12.55 11.05 22.23
N VAL A 553 12.62 12.25 21.63
CA VAL A 553 13.84 13.06 21.60
C VAL A 553 14.17 13.72 22.95
N PHE A 554 13.15 14.17 23.71
CA PHE A 554 13.33 14.99 24.92
C PHE A 554 12.72 14.41 26.20
N GLU A 555 11.90 13.36 26.16
CA GLU A 555 11.25 12.74 27.32
C GLU A 555 11.63 11.25 27.51
N GLY A 556 12.93 10.95 27.42
CA GLY A 556 13.52 9.70 27.92
C GLY A 556 13.86 8.61 26.90
N GLY A 557 13.83 8.88 25.59
CA GLY A 557 14.16 7.88 24.57
C GLY A 557 13.04 6.86 24.33
N ILE A 558 13.38 5.70 23.76
CA ILE A 558 12.39 4.63 23.51
C ILE A 558 12.26 3.64 24.67
N ASP A 559 13.31 3.48 25.49
CA ASP A 559 13.36 2.45 26.53
C ASP A 559 12.18 2.54 27.54
N PRO A 560 11.72 3.73 28.03
CA PRO A 560 10.58 3.80 28.94
C PRO A 560 9.25 3.37 28.32
N LEU A 561 9.07 3.63 27.01
CA LEU A 561 7.88 3.23 26.26
C LEU A 561 7.89 1.72 25.99
N LEU A 562 9.04 1.16 25.60
CA LEU A 562 9.18 -0.29 25.41
C LEU A 562 8.93 -1.06 26.73
N ARG A 563 9.44 -0.56 27.87
CA ARG A 563 9.10 -1.11 29.20
C ARG A 563 7.61 -0.95 29.52
N GLY A 564 6.99 0.18 29.18
CA GLY A 564 5.56 0.41 29.34
C GLY A 564 4.69 -0.59 28.55
N LEU A 565 5.09 -0.93 27.33
CA LEU A 565 4.36 -1.89 26.49
C LEU A 565 4.43 -3.34 27.03
N ILE A 566 5.58 -3.76 27.59
CA ILE A 566 5.73 -5.12 28.14
C ILE A 566 5.37 -5.22 29.64
N GLY A 567 5.38 -4.10 30.38
CA GLY A 567 5.14 -4.05 31.82
C GLY A 567 3.73 -3.62 32.24
N ARG A 568 2.84 -3.33 31.28
CA ARG A 568 1.42 -3.00 31.53
C ARG A 568 0.50 -3.87 30.67
N PRO A 569 -0.73 -4.18 31.13
CA PRO A 569 -1.70 -4.98 30.38
C PRO A 569 -2.22 -4.26 29.13
N ALA A 570 -2.68 -5.02 28.14
CA ALA A 570 -3.53 -4.49 27.06
C ALA A 570 -4.93 -4.12 27.60
N LYS A 571 -5.72 -3.39 26.81
CA LYS A 571 -7.16 -3.30 27.08
C LYS A 571 -7.83 -4.59 26.60
N LEU A 572 -8.74 -5.14 27.41
CA LEU A 572 -9.64 -6.19 26.98
C LEU A 572 -10.84 -5.57 26.22
N ASN A 573 -11.23 -6.16 25.09
CA ASN A 573 -12.54 -5.83 24.50
C ASN A 573 -13.64 -6.55 25.30
N THR A 574 -14.71 -5.85 25.62
CA THR A 574 -15.92 -6.42 26.21
C THR A 574 -17.15 -5.82 25.53
N GLN A 575 -18.26 -6.56 25.54
CA GLN A 575 -19.47 -6.22 24.78
C GLN A 575 -20.17 -4.92 25.23
N ASP A 576 -19.88 -4.46 26.44
CA ASP A 576 -20.46 -3.25 27.02
C ASP A 576 -19.42 -2.14 27.25
N HIS A 577 -18.13 -2.42 27.05
CA HIS A 577 -17.03 -1.45 27.16
C HIS A 577 -16.06 -1.54 25.96
N MET A 578 -16.57 -1.30 24.75
CA MET A 578 -15.84 -1.54 23.50
C MET A 578 -14.72 -0.51 23.23
N MET A 579 -15.06 0.74 22.89
CA MET A 579 -14.12 1.75 22.37
C MET A 579 -13.99 2.97 23.29
N VAL A 580 -12.77 3.22 23.75
CA VAL A 580 -12.42 4.34 24.64
C VAL A 580 -12.67 5.71 23.99
N ASP A 581 -13.07 6.69 24.79
CA ASP A 581 -13.27 8.07 24.33
C ASP A 581 -12.02 8.68 23.68
N ALA A 582 -10.81 8.23 24.05
CA ALA A 582 -9.55 8.59 23.37
C ALA A 582 -9.55 8.33 21.84
N LEU A 583 -10.39 7.39 21.36
CA LEU A 583 -10.55 7.02 19.95
C LEU A 583 -11.96 7.30 19.41
N ARG A 584 -12.98 7.29 20.26
CA ARG A 584 -14.39 7.52 19.89
C ARG A 584 -14.77 9.01 19.87
N GLU A 585 -14.21 9.80 20.79
CA GLU A 585 -14.56 11.22 21.01
C GLU A 585 -13.37 12.18 20.97
N ARG A 586 -12.14 11.67 20.95
CA ARG A 586 -10.90 12.47 21.03
C ARG A 586 -9.83 12.09 20.00
N LEU A 587 -10.20 11.35 18.94
CA LEU A 587 -9.23 10.95 17.91
C LEU A 587 -8.60 12.20 17.26
N PHE A 588 -7.27 12.32 17.45
CA PHE A 588 -6.43 13.47 17.11
C PHE A 588 -6.88 14.84 17.70
N GLN A 589 -7.72 14.89 18.73
CA GLN A 589 -8.28 16.13 19.30
C GLN A 589 -7.24 17.13 19.84
N PHE A 590 -6.01 16.70 20.13
CA PHE A 590 -4.94 17.59 20.63
C PHE A 590 -4.61 18.79 19.74
N VAL A 591 -5.13 18.84 18.50
CA VAL A 591 -4.95 19.97 17.56
C VAL A 591 -6.17 20.89 17.38
N GLN A 592 -7.43 20.45 17.52
CA GLN A 592 -8.64 21.32 17.55
C GLN A 592 -9.84 20.68 18.27
N HIS A 593 -10.88 21.49 18.54
CA HIS A 593 -12.16 21.09 19.12
C HIS A 593 -12.87 19.91 18.40
N LEU A 594 -12.90 19.90 17.06
CA LEU A 594 -13.62 18.89 16.27
C LEU A 594 -12.83 17.57 16.17
N ALA A 595 -12.99 16.72 17.19
CA ALA A 595 -12.42 15.37 17.21
C ALA A 595 -13.16 14.39 16.28
N LEU A 596 -12.41 13.44 15.72
CA LEU A 596 -12.95 12.34 14.91
C LEU A 596 -13.42 11.17 15.80
N ASP A 597 -14.12 10.20 15.19
CA ASP A 597 -14.61 8.97 15.81
C ASP A 597 -14.14 7.76 15.00
N LEU A 598 -13.24 6.94 15.58
CA LEU A 598 -12.65 5.79 14.91
C LEU A 598 -13.66 4.67 14.61
N GLY A 599 -14.66 4.47 15.47
CA GLY A 599 -15.70 3.46 15.31
C GLY A 599 -16.61 3.80 14.13
N SER A 600 -17.09 5.04 14.11
CA SER A 600 -17.84 5.62 12.98
C SER A 600 -17.05 5.52 11.67
N LEU A 601 -15.75 5.87 11.69
CA LEU A 601 -14.88 5.78 10.52
C LEU A 601 -14.67 4.35 10.01
N ASN A 602 -14.59 3.34 10.89
CA ASN A 602 -14.45 1.94 10.47
C ASN A 602 -15.73 1.43 9.77
N MET A 603 -16.90 1.72 10.32
CA MET A 603 -18.18 1.34 9.69
C MET A 603 -18.39 2.08 8.36
N GLN A 604 -18.15 3.39 8.30
CA GLN A 604 -18.21 4.17 7.05
C GLN A 604 -17.23 3.64 5.99
N ARG A 605 -16.02 3.22 6.41
CA ARG A 605 -15.03 2.61 5.50
C ARG A 605 -15.50 1.26 4.96
N GLY A 606 -16.17 0.44 5.77
CA GLY A 606 -16.79 -0.81 5.32
C GLY A 606 -17.83 -0.59 4.22
N ARG A 607 -18.61 0.50 4.32
CA ARG A 607 -19.61 0.90 3.30
C ARG A 607 -18.97 1.49 2.04
N ASP A 608 -17.91 2.29 2.19
CA ASP A 608 -17.09 2.83 1.08
C ASP A 608 -16.37 1.74 0.27
N HIS A 609 -15.91 0.69 0.94
CA HIS A 609 -15.30 -0.48 0.32
C HIS A 609 -16.34 -1.52 -0.16
N GLY A 610 -17.64 -1.25 0.01
CA GLY A 610 -18.72 -2.14 -0.42
C GLY A 610 -18.61 -3.54 0.18
N LEU A 611 -18.28 -3.66 1.48
CA LEU A 611 -18.19 -4.96 2.14
C LEU A 611 -19.60 -5.56 2.36
N PRO A 612 -19.81 -6.84 2.05
CA PRO A 612 -21.00 -7.58 2.46
C PRO A 612 -21.28 -7.53 3.96
N GLY A 613 -22.57 -7.65 4.32
CA GLY A 613 -23.02 -7.65 5.71
C GLY A 613 -22.55 -8.86 6.52
N TYR A 614 -22.63 -8.76 7.84
CA TYR A 614 -22.16 -9.74 8.84
C TYR A 614 -22.49 -11.21 8.51
N ASN A 615 -23.76 -11.52 8.20
CA ASN A 615 -24.19 -12.88 7.89
C ASN A 615 -23.57 -13.45 6.60
N ALA A 616 -23.26 -12.62 5.59
CA ALA A 616 -22.60 -13.09 4.37
C ALA A 616 -21.19 -13.62 4.68
N TRP A 617 -20.47 -12.95 5.59
CA TRP A 617 -19.16 -13.39 6.06
C TRP A 617 -19.22 -14.56 7.04
N ARG A 618 -20.25 -14.66 7.89
CA ARG A 618 -20.49 -15.88 8.67
C ARG A 618 -20.78 -17.09 7.77
N ARG A 619 -21.57 -16.92 6.71
CA ARG A 619 -21.79 -17.95 5.68
C ARG A 619 -20.48 -18.38 5.01
N PHE A 620 -19.64 -17.43 4.60
CA PHE A 620 -18.31 -17.70 4.04
C PHE A 620 -17.43 -18.55 4.98
N CYS A 621 -17.47 -18.27 6.29
CA CYS A 621 -16.74 -19.05 7.30
C CYS A 621 -17.40 -20.37 7.72
N GLY A 622 -18.54 -20.76 7.12
CA GLY A 622 -19.28 -21.97 7.50
C GLY A 622 -19.96 -21.86 8.89
N LEU A 623 -20.27 -20.65 9.32
CA LEU A 623 -20.89 -20.33 10.61
C LEU A 623 -22.41 -20.08 10.46
N SER A 624 -23.14 -20.24 11.56
CA SER A 624 -24.58 -19.95 11.63
C SER A 624 -24.91 -18.51 11.21
N GLN A 625 -25.98 -18.31 10.45
CA GLN A 625 -26.44 -16.99 9.99
C GLN A 625 -27.73 -16.60 10.73
N PRO A 626 -27.65 -15.99 11.94
CA PRO A 626 -28.83 -15.67 12.73
C PRO A 626 -29.83 -14.79 11.97
N LYS A 627 -31.13 -15.07 12.13
CA LYS A 627 -32.23 -14.36 11.43
C LYS A 627 -33.11 -13.50 12.32
N ASN A 628 -32.98 -13.62 13.64
CA ASN A 628 -33.76 -12.86 14.63
C ASN A 628 -32.93 -12.57 15.89
N GLN A 629 -33.52 -11.82 16.83
CA GLN A 629 -32.87 -11.42 18.08
C GLN A 629 -32.43 -12.60 18.96
N ALA A 630 -33.23 -13.68 19.03
CA ALA A 630 -32.90 -14.83 19.86
C ALA A 630 -31.72 -15.63 19.30
N GLU A 631 -31.65 -15.80 17.98
CA GLU A 631 -30.51 -16.43 17.32
C GLU A 631 -29.24 -15.57 17.38
N LEU A 632 -29.36 -14.25 17.17
CA LEU A 632 -28.23 -13.34 17.32
C LEU A 632 -27.74 -13.30 18.78
N GLY A 633 -28.67 -13.32 19.75
CA GLY A 633 -28.36 -13.41 21.17
C GLY A 633 -27.59 -14.67 21.55
N ARG A 634 -27.94 -15.83 20.96
CA ARG A 634 -27.15 -17.07 21.09
C ARG A 634 -25.76 -16.95 20.46
N VAL A 635 -25.65 -16.34 19.27
CA VAL A 635 -24.36 -16.18 18.56
C VAL A 635 -23.40 -15.23 19.26
N LEU A 636 -23.92 -14.16 19.88
CA LEU A 636 -23.14 -13.20 20.66
C LEU A 636 -22.99 -13.60 22.14
N ASN A 637 -23.66 -14.68 22.58
CA ASN A 637 -23.88 -15.00 24.00
C ASN A 637 -24.43 -13.81 24.84
N ASN A 638 -25.18 -12.90 24.20
CA ASN A 638 -25.64 -11.65 24.79
C ASN A 638 -26.94 -11.18 24.11
N ASN A 639 -28.07 -11.43 24.77
CA ASN A 639 -29.40 -11.06 24.29
C ASN A 639 -29.62 -9.54 24.27
N ASP A 640 -28.96 -8.78 25.14
CA ASP A 640 -29.14 -7.33 25.23
C ASP A 640 -28.40 -6.60 24.10
N LEU A 641 -27.15 -6.97 23.84
CA LEU A 641 -26.40 -6.46 22.69
C LEU A 641 -27.10 -6.84 21.37
N ALA A 642 -27.61 -8.07 21.24
CA ALA A 642 -28.41 -8.48 20.09
C ALA A 642 -29.68 -7.61 19.91
N ARG A 643 -30.39 -7.28 21.00
CA ARG A 643 -31.54 -6.37 21.02
C ARG A 643 -31.13 -4.96 20.57
N ARG A 644 -30.08 -4.38 21.16
CA ARG A 644 -29.57 -3.04 20.79
C ARG A 644 -29.13 -2.96 19.32
N LEU A 645 -28.44 -3.98 18.82
CA LEU A 645 -28.02 -4.06 17.42
C LEU A 645 -29.23 -4.10 16.47
N LEU A 646 -30.26 -4.89 16.76
CA LEU A 646 -31.44 -5.00 15.88
C LEU A 646 -32.42 -3.83 16.01
N GLN A 647 -32.41 -3.08 17.12
CA GLN A 647 -33.08 -1.78 17.20
C GLN A 647 -32.52 -0.78 16.18
N LEU A 648 -31.25 -0.89 15.79
CA LEU A 648 -30.58 -0.03 14.81
C LEU A 648 -30.59 -0.64 13.39
N TYR A 649 -30.11 -1.87 13.22
CA TYR A 649 -29.90 -2.51 11.91
C TYR A 649 -31.10 -3.28 11.36
N ARG A 650 -32.11 -3.56 12.20
CA ARG A 650 -33.35 -4.34 11.93
C ARG A 650 -33.16 -5.82 11.55
N THR A 651 -32.15 -6.17 10.78
CA THR A 651 -31.76 -7.56 10.46
C THR A 651 -30.26 -7.81 10.73
N PRO A 652 -29.85 -8.99 11.22
CA PRO A 652 -28.44 -9.36 11.32
C PRO A 652 -27.71 -9.37 9.97
N ASP A 653 -28.44 -9.50 8.85
CA ASP A 653 -27.90 -9.42 7.50
C ASP A 653 -27.34 -8.02 7.16
N ASN A 654 -27.78 -6.96 7.85
CA ASN A 654 -27.36 -5.57 7.62
C ASN A 654 -26.22 -5.08 8.52
N ILE A 655 -25.82 -5.84 9.55
CA ILE A 655 -24.78 -5.40 10.50
C ILE A 655 -23.45 -5.23 9.76
N ASP A 656 -22.81 -4.06 9.90
CA ASP A 656 -21.51 -3.78 9.30
C ASP A 656 -20.47 -4.79 9.82
N VAL A 657 -19.77 -5.50 8.92
CA VAL A 657 -18.95 -6.68 9.30
C VAL A 657 -17.86 -6.38 10.33
N TRP A 658 -17.32 -5.15 10.37
CA TRP A 658 -16.40 -4.75 11.45
C TRP A 658 -17.06 -4.86 12.83
N LEU A 659 -18.25 -4.27 12.99
CA LEU A 659 -19.01 -4.29 14.25
C LEU A 659 -19.46 -5.70 14.61
N GLY A 660 -19.99 -6.46 13.65
CA GLY A 660 -20.46 -7.82 13.88
C GLY A 660 -19.34 -8.76 14.38
N GLY A 661 -18.14 -8.66 13.82
CA GLY A 661 -17.00 -9.50 14.22
C GLY A 661 -16.33 -9.11 15.54
N VAL A 662 -16.37 -7.82 15.93
CA VAL A 662 -15.90 -7.39 17.27
C VAL A 662 -16.93 -7.55 18.39
N ALA A 663 -18.21 -7.73 18.03
CA ALA A 663 -19.29 -8.03 18.98
C ALA A 663 -19.32 -9.52 19.41
N GLU A 664 -18.72 -10.43 18.63
CA GLU A 664 -18.66 -11.86 18.97
C GLU A 664 -17.78 -12.14 20.19
N THR A 665 -18.23 -13.07 21.05
CA THR A 665 -17.43 -13.59 22.17
C THR A 665 -16.13 -14.21 21.66
N PHE A 666 -15.01 -13.95 22.35
CA PHE A 666 -13.70 -14.48 21.97
C PHE A 666 -13.66 -16.01 21.92
N VAL A 667 -12.90 -16.55 20.96
CA VAL A 667 -12.51 -17.96 20.93
C VAL A 667 -11.53 -18.29 22.06
N GLN A 668 -11.52 -19.55 22.51
CA GLN A 668 -10.62 -20.02 23.57
C GLN A 668 -9.14 -19.73 23.21
N GLY A 669 -8.44 -19.05 24.13
CA GLY A 669 -7.03 -18.65 23.96
C GLY A 669 -6.79 -17.49 22.99
N GLY A 670 -7.83 -16.97 22.33
CA GLY A 670 -7.75 -15.87 21.37
C GLY A 670 -8.19 -14.52 21.93
N ARG A 671 -8.22 -13.52 21.03
CA ARG A 671 -8.71 -12.14 21.25
C ARG A 671 -9.58 -11.62 20.09
N VAL A 672 -10.18 -12.54 19.33
CA VAL A 672 -11.26 -12.27 18.38
C VAL A 672 -12.34 -13.35 18.45
N GLY A 673 -13.55 -13.04 17.98
CA GLY A 673 -14.62 -14.03 17.83
C GLY A 673 -14.44 -14.98 16.65
N PRO A 674 -15.25 -16.07 16.58
CA PRO A 674 -15.16 -17.10 15.53
C PRO A 674 -15.07 -16.59 14.09
N LEU A 675 -15.82 -15.54 13.73
CA LEU A 675 -15.80 -14.95 12.40
C LEU A 675 -14.42 -14.38 12.05
N PHE A 676 -13.87 -13.55 12.94
CA PHE A 676 -12.56 -12.94 12.72
C PHE A 676 -11.41 -13.94 12.88
N ALA A 677 -11.54 -14.95 13.74
CA ALA A 677 -10.58 -16.05 13.82
C ALA A 677 -10.45 -16.77 12.47
N CYS A 678 -11.59 -17.06 11.81
CA CYS A 678 -11.64 -17.59 10.45
C CYS A 678 -10.99 -16.65 9.42
N LEU A 679 -11.41 -15.38 9.35
CA LEU A 679 -10.93 -14.44 8.32
C LEU A 679 -9.44 -14.12 8.46
N ILE A 680 -8.96 -13.87 9.68
CA ILE A 680 -7.55 -13.58 9.97
C ILE A 680 -6.69 -14.81 9.67
N ALA A 681 -7.05 -16.00 10.19
CA ALA A 681 -6.26 -17.21 9.95
C ALA A 681 -6.25 -17.63 8.46
N THR A 682 -7.31 -17.34 7.72
CA THR A 682 -7.36 -17.53 6.26
C THR A 682 -6.41 -16.57 5.52
N GLN A 683 -6.35 -15.30 5.91
CA GLN A 683 -5.39 -14.36 5.29
C GLN A 683 -3.96 -14.78 5.57
N PHE A 684 -3.61 -15.07 6.83
CA PHE A 684 -2.26 -15.49 7.20
C PHE A 684 -1.87 -16.85 6.58
N LYS A 685 -2.82 -17.76 6.36
CA LYS A 685 -2.59 -18.96 5.55
C LYS A 685 -2.18 -18.60 4.12
N ASN A 686 -2.93 -17.72 3.48
CA ASN A 686 -2.70 -17.32 2.09
C ASN A 686 -1.35 -16.60 1.91
N ILE A 687 -1.03 -15.61 2.75
CA ILE A 687 0.26 -14.90 2.64
C ILE A 687 1.46 -15.82 2.92
N ARG A 688 1.30 -16.86 3.75
CA ARG A 688 2.36 -17.86 3.99
C ARG A 688 2.53 -18.83 2.80
N GLN A 689 1.43 -19.30 2.22
CA GLN A 689 1.47 -20.32 1.16
C GLN A 689 1.72 -19.73 -0.23
N GLY A 690 1.29 -18.49 -0.49
CA GLY A 690 1.56 -17.74 -1.72
C GLY A 690 2.89 -16.97 -1.73
N ASP A 691 3.70 -17.06 -0.67
CA ASP A 691 5.02 -16.41 -0.59
C ASP A 691 6.16 -17.34 -0.99
N ARG A 692 6.76 -17.10 -2.17
CA ARG A 692 7.91 -17.84 -2.69
C ARG A 692 9.15 -17.70 -1.81
N LEU A 693 9.25 -16.61 -1.05
CA LEU A 693 10.40 -16.26 -0.23
C LEU A 693 10.12 -16.38 1.28
N TRP A 694 9.13 -17.20 1.65
CA TRP A 694 8.83 -17.58 3.03
C TRP A 694 10.00 -18.31 3.69
N TYR A 695 10.30 -18.02 4.96
CA TYR A 695 11.54 -18.49 5.60
C TYR A 695 11.67 -20.02 5.73
N GLU A 696 10.56 -20.77 5.79
CA GLU A 696 10.59 -22.25 5.82
C GLU A 696 10.79 -22.86 4.42
N ASN A 697 10.56 -22.12 3.34
CA ASN A 697 10.57 -22.65 1.98
C ASN A 697 11.99 -23.10 1.58
N PRO A 698 12.17 -24.32 1.02
CA PRO A 698 13.48 -24.79 0.58
C PRO A 698 14.17 -23.83 -0.39
N GLY A 699 15.49 -23.66 -0.25
CA GLY A 699 16.29 -22.73 -1.04
C GLY A 699 16.30 -21.28 -0.53
N VAL A 700 15.30 -20.82 0.23
CA VAL A 700 15.30 -19.45 0.79
C VAL A 700 16.40 -19.29 1.85
N PHE A 701 16.51 -20.28 2.74
CA PHE A 701 17.57 -20.39 3.75
C PHE A 701 18.11 -21.83 3.81
N THR A 702 19.35 -22.00 4.30
CA THR A 702 19.90 -23.33 4.60
C THR A 702 19.24 -23.95 5.84
N PRO A 703 19.34 -25.28 6.05
CA PRO A 703 18.82 -25.90 7.28
C PRO A 703 19.41 -25.29 8.57
N ARG A 704 20.73 -25.01 8.59
CA ARG A 704 21.41 -24.36 9.74
C ARG A 704 20.86 -22.95 10.00
N GLN A 705 20.62 -22.17 8.95
CA GLN A 705 20.03 -20.84 9.04
C GLN A 705 18.58 -20.88 9.53
N ARG A 706 17.76 -21.85 9.08
CA ARG A 706 16.41 -22.06 9.63
C ARG A 706 16.44 -22.41 11.12
N THR A 707 17.32 -23.33 11.55
CA THR A 707 17.48 -23.66 12.98
C THR A 707 17.85 -22.43 13.82
N ALA A 708 18.72 -21.55 13.29
CA ALA A 708 19.03 -20.27 13.94
C ALA A 708 17.80 -19.35 14.01
N LEU A 709 17.08 -19.16 12.91
CA LEU A 709 15.87 -18.31 12.83
C LEU A 709 14.76 -18.80 13.79
N SER A 710 14.53 -20.11 13.89
CA SER A 710 13.55 -20.70 14.83
C SER A 710 13.88 -20.45 16.31
N SER A 711 15.12 -20.07 16.64
CA SER A 711 15.55 -19.67 17.99
C SER A 711 15.49 -18.16 18.27
N SER A 712 15.02 -17.36 17.30
CA SER A 712 14.75 -15.93 17.49
C SER A 712 13.41 -15.71 18.21
N HIS A 713 13.24 -14.54 18.86
CA HIS A 713 12.12 -14.17 19.76
C HIS A 713 12.10 -12.59 19.89
N PHE A 714 11.24 -11.88 20.67
CA PHE A 714 11.27 -10.37 20.93
C PHE A 714 11.44 -9.76 22.43
N ARG A 715 12.65 -9.61 23.07
CA ARG A 715 12.98 -9.21 24.54
C ARG A 715 13.52 -7.79 24.64
N HIS A 716 13.36 -7.20 25.82
CA HIS A 716 14.26 -6.17 26.36
C HIS A 716 15.49 -6.80 27.07
N GLU A 717 16.71 -6.27 26.85
CA GLU A 717 17.87 -6.51 27.74
C GLU A 717 18.08 -5.28 28.65
N PRO A 718 18.25 -5.45 29.98
CA PRO A 718 18.59 -4.34 30.87
C PRO A 718 19.91 -3.67 30.48
N ALA A 719 19.91 -2.35 30.34
CA ALA A 719 21.11 -1.59 30.00
C ALA A 719 22.00 -1.38 31.25
N GLY A 720 22.82 -2.37 31.60
CA GLY A 720 23.82 -2.29 32.67
C GLY A 720 24.00 -3.60 33.45
N PRO A 721 25.12 -3.75 34.18
CA PRO A 721 25.39 -4.96 34.97
C PRO A 721 24.46 -5.04 36.19
N LEU A 722 23.74 -6.15 36.32
CA LEU A 722 22.83 -6.41 37.44
C LEU A 722 23.50 -7.24 38.54
N GLN A 723 23.49 -6.72 39.76
CA GLN A 723 23.35 -7.54 40.97
C GLN A 723 21.84 -7.75 41.22
N GLN A 724 21.45 -8.93 41.73
CA GLN A 724 20.04 -9.38 41.80
C GLN A 724 19.29 -8.77 43.01
N PRO A 725 17.94 -8.82 43.05
CA PRO A 725 17.26 -10.01 43.62
C PRO A 725 15.88 -10.39 42.98
N PRO A 726 15.31 -11.59 43.25
CA PRO A 726 14.00 -11.99 42.70
C PRO A 726 12.85 -12.33 43.70
N LYS A 727 11.62 -11.94 43.33
CA LYS A 727 10.28 -12.45 43.77
C LYS A 727 9.89 -12.24 45.25
N PRO A 728 8.59 -12.38 45.66
CA PRO A 728 7.35 -12.80 44.94
C PRO A 728 6.75 -11.70 44.02
N GLY A 729 5.62 -11.86 43.32
CA GLY A 729 4.73 -13.02 43.12
C GLY A 729 3.31 -12.89 43.75
N PRO A 730 2.24 -13.52 43.21
CA PRO A 730 2.12 -14.24 41.94
C PRO A 730 1.20 -13.50 40.92
N VAL A 731 1.81 -12.88 39.92
CA VAL A 731 1.32 -13.01 38.54
C VAL A 731 2.17 -14.14 37.92
N SER A 732 1.59 -14.97 37.06
CA SER A 732 2.29 -16.13 36.46
C SER A 732 3.32 -15.69 35.41
N LEU A 733 4.46 -15.17 35.90
CA LEU A 733 5.59 -14.68 35.12
C LEU A 733 6.52 -15.82 34.65
N GLU A 734 5.94 -16.98 34.35
CA GLU A 734 6.63 -18.13 33.77
C GLU A 734 6.00 -18.45 32.41
N GLY A 735 6.72 -18.09 31.35
CA GLY A 735 6.31 -18.38 29.96
C GLY A 735 6.62 -17.28 28.95
N GLN A 736 6.47 -16.00 29.31
CA GLN A 736 6.57 -14.88 28.37
C GLN A 736 8.02 -14.67 27.86
N THR A 737 8.36 -15.42 26.81
CA THR A 737 9.72 -15.57 26.27
C THR A 737 9.80 -15.08 24.85
N LEU A 738 10.13 -13.79 24.73
CA LEU A 738 10.37 -13.08 23.49
C LEU A 738 11.78 -12.43 23.67
N LEU A 739 12.80 -12.60 22.75
CA LEU A 739 14.30 -12.45 22.41
C LEU A 739 15.32 -13.48 22.95
N PRO A 740 16.38 -13.73 22.16
CA PRO A 740 17.77 -13.81 22.62
C PRO A 740 18.53 -12.46 22.55
N VAL A 741 19.35 -12.17 23.55
CA VAL A 741 20.59 -11.41 23.31
C VAL A 741 21.61 -12.40 22.74
N PRO A 742 22.45 -12.03 21.76
CA PRO A 742 23.40 -12.99 21.20
C PRO A 742 24.42 -13.43 22.24
N ARG A 743 24.63 -14.74 22.41
CA ARG A 743 25.97 -15.23 22.78
C ARG A 743 26.91 -14.86 21.62
N PRO A 744 27.96 -14.04 21.84
CA PRO A 744 28.91 -13.72 20.78
C PRO A 744 29.57 -15.01 20.25
N GLY A 745 29.52 -15.22 18.94
CA GLY A 745 30.18 -16.36 18.27
C GLY A 745 29.26 -17.24 17.42
N LEU A 746 28.25 -17.88 18.02
CA LEU A 746 27.59 -19.05 17.38
C LEU A 746 26.84 -18.75 16.07
N TYR A 747 25.74 -18.00 16.10
CA TYR A 747 24.82 -17.93 14.95
C TYR A 747 25.40 -17.28 13.69
N CYS A 748 26.42 -16.45 13.90
CA CYS A 748 27.16 -15.75 12.87
C CYS A 748 27.99 -16.68 11.96
N SER A 749 28.50 -17.78 12.50
CA SER A 749 29.32 -18.75 11.75
C SER A 749 28.56 -19.44 10.59
N TRP A 750 27.24 -19.56 10.69
CA TRP A 750 26.38 -20.28 9.72
C TRP A 750 26.03 -19.47 8.45
N TRP A 751 26.60 -18.28 8.29
CA TRP A 751 26.45 -17.40 7.11
C TRP A 751 27.75 -17.22 6.33
N THR A 752 28.82 -17.91 6.73
CA THR A 752 30.04 -18.08 5.90
C THR A 752 29.79 -19.13 4.83
N ARG A 753 30.48 -19.01 3.69
CA ARG A 753 30.25 -19.91 2.53
C ARG A 753 30.90 -21.29 2.70
N ASP A 754 31.98 -21.37 3.49
CA ASP A 754 32.82 -22.55 3.64
C ASP A 754 32.98 -22.95 5.11
N CYS A 755 32.44 -24.12 5.47
CA CYS A 755 32.56 -24.71 6.81
C CYS A 755 32.48 -26.25 6.72
N VAL A 756 33.50 -26.85 6.11
CA VAL A 756 33.84 -28.28 6.31
C VAL A 756 34.42 -28.44 7.72
N GLY A 757 34.05 -29.51 8.42
CA GLY A 757 34.51 -29.75 9.80
C GLY A 757 36.03 -29.99 9.90
N PRO A 758 36.66 -29.69 11.05
CA PRO A 758 38.10 -29.87 11.22
C PRO A 758 38.49 -31.35 11.12
N ARG A 759 39.54 -31.62 10.33
CA ARG A 759 40.18 -32.94 10.24
C ARG A 759 41.09 -33.15 11.46
N GLY A 760 41.16 -34.37 11.98
CA GLY A 760 42.00 -34.70 13.14
C GLY A 760 43.50 -34.44 12.91
N PRO A 761 44.29 -34.25 13.98
CA PRO A 761 45.70 -33.88 13.89
C PRO A 761 46.55 -34.97 13.20
N PRO A 762 47.51 -34.61 12.31
CA PRO A 762 48.44 -35.57 11.71
C PRO A 762 49.42 -36.18 12.72
N GLY A 763 49.90 -37.39 12.41
CA GLY A 763 51.02 -38.01 13.14
C GLY A 763 52.38 -37.34 12.86
N PRO A 764 53.41 -37.63 13.66
CA PRO A 764 54.73 -36.97 13.56
C PRO A 764 55.46 -37.29 12.25
N PRO A 765 56.23 -36.35 11.67
CA PRO A 765 56.94 -36.56 10.40
C PRO A 765 58.18 -37.46 10.53
N GLY A 766 58.47 -38.23 9.49
CA GLY A 766 59.75 -38.94 9.32
C GLY A 766 60.91 -38.01 8.92
N PRO A 767 62.16 -38.50 8.97
CA PRO A 767 63.36 -37.71 8.70
C PRO A 767 63.42 -37.21 7.25
N ARG A 768 64.03 -36.02 7.07
CA ARG A 768 64.00 -35.28 5.80
C ARG A 768 65.11 -35.74 4.85
N GLY A 769 64.72 -36.34 3.73
CA GLY A 769 65.64 -36.66 2.63
C GLY A 769 66.30 -35.43 2.02
N GLN A 770 67.49 -35.61 1.43
CA GLN A 770 68.24 -34.52 0.79
C GLN A 770 67.52 -33.97 -0.43
N ARG A 771 67.68 -32.67 -0.69
CA ARG A 771 66.99 -31.96 -1.77
C ARG A 771 67.76 -32.11 -3.08
N GLY A 772 67.23 -32.91 -4.01
CA GLY A 772 67.77 -33.01 -5.36
C GLY A 772 67.80 -31.65 -6.10
N PRO A 773 68.63 -31.51 -7.15
CA PRO A 773 68.76 -30.27 -7.91
C PRO A 773 67.41 -29.87 -8.54
N ARG A 774 67.19 -28.55 -8.64
CA ARG A 774 65.96 -28.00 -9.22
C ARG A 774 65.92 -28.32 -10.71
N GLY A 775 65.03 -29.21 -11.12
CA GLY A 775 64.78 -29.50 -12.54
C GLY A 775 64.47 -28.23 -13.32
N GLN A 776 64.89 -28.19 -14.59
CA GLN A 776 64.65 -27.05 -15.46
C GLN A 776 63.15 -26.77 -15.58
N GLN A 777 62.79 -25.50 -15.66
CA GLN A 777 61.41 -25.08 -15.83
C GLN A 777 60.93 -25.53 -17.23
N GLY A 778 59.93 -26.41 -17.25
CA GLY A 778 59.32 -26.85 -18.50
C GLY A 778 58.75 -25.65 -19.30
N PRO A 779 58.64 -25.78 -20.64
CA PRO A 779 58.12 -24.70 -21.48
C PRO A 779 56.75 -24.25 -20.97
N VAL A 780 56.51 -22.94 -21.05
CA VAL A 780 55.23 -22.34 -20.64
C VAL A 780 54.12 -23.01 -21.45
N GLY A 781 53.17 -23.64 -20.75
CA GLY A 781 52.03 -24.28 -21.40
C GLY A 781 51.26 -23.28 -22.27
N PRO A 782 50.60 -23.73 -23.36
CA PRO A 782 49.83 -22.83 -24.21
C PRO A 782 48.84 -22.04 -23.35
N PRO A 783 48.65 -20.74 -23.61
CA PRO A 783 47.69 -19.92 -22.86
C PRO A 783 46.36 -20.63 -22.76
N GLY A 784 45.80 -20.71 -21.55
CA GLY A 784 44.44 -21.22 -21.37
C GLY A 784 43.48 -20.44 -22.27
N PRO A 785 42.43 -21.10 -22.82
CA PRO A 785 41.46 -20.42 -23.68
C PRO A 785 40.97 -19.15 -22.95
N PRO A 786 40.93 -17.98 -23.61
CA PRO A 786 40.67 -16.71 -22.94
C PRO A 786 39.46 -16.82 -22.01
N GLY A 787 39.68 -16.54 -20.72
CA GLY A 787 38.59 -16.46 -19.76
C GLY A 787 37.54 -15.50 -20.32
N VAL A 788 36.29 -15.96 -20.37
CA VAL A 788 35.21 -15.33 -21.17
C VAL A 788 35.29 -13.80 -21.03
N PRO A 789 35.53 -13.06 -22.12
CA PRO A 789 35.73 -11.62 -22.03
C PRO A 789 34.61 -10.96 -21.24
N ALA A 790 34.96 -9.98 -20.40
CA ALA A 790 33.98 -9.18 -19.65
C ALA A 790 32.86 -8.76 -20.63
N LEU A 791 31.63 -9.20 -20.32
CA LEU A 791 30.67 -9.63 -21.34
C LEU A 791 30.58 -8.62 -22.47
N ASN A 792 31.09 -9.02 -23.65
CA ASN A 792 31.28 -8.12 -24.77
C ASN A 792 29.94 -7.80 -25.43
N ILE A 793 29.21 -6.90 -24.77
CA ILE A 793 28.30 -5.93 -25.37
C ILE A 793 29.26 -4.87 -25.96
N ASN A 794 29.88 -5.09 -27.12
CA ASN A 794 29.20 -5.10 -28.42
C ASN A 794 27.78 -4.55 -28.31
N ALA A 795 27.71 -3.24 -28.07
CA ALA A 795 26.50 -2.45 -28.14
C ALA A 795 26.00 -2.37 -29.59
N THR A 796 25.42 -3.46 -30.08
CA THR A 796 24.55 -3.46 -31.26
C THR A 796 23.15 -2.93 -30.91
N GLN A 797 22.81 -2.86 -29.62
CA GLN A 797 21.83 -1.88 -29.15
C GLN A 797 22.49 -0.51 -29.18
N PRO A 798 22.01 0.42 -30.02
CA PRO A 798 22.60 1.75 -30.11
C PRO A 798 22.37 2.51 -28.81
N GLN A 799 23.37 3.28 -28.35
CA GLN A 799 23.33 4.00 -27.08
C GLN A 799 23.42 5.50 -27.31
N SER A 800 22.72 6.28 -26.48
CA SER A 800 22.78 7.73 -26.50
C SER A 800 22.32 8.30 -25.16
N ALA A 801 23.24 8.87 -24.38
CA ALA A 801 22.89 9.56 -23.14
C ALA A 801 23.84 10.72 -22.83
N PHE A 802 23.33 11.71 -22.11
CA PHE A 802 24.11 12.80 -21.52
C PHE A 802 23.52 13.26 -20.19
N SER A 803 24.38 13.74 -19.30
CA SER A 803 24.03 14.44 -18.07
C SER A 803 25.09 15.51 -17.79
N ILE A 804 24.64 16.75 -17.65
CA ILE A 804 25.49 17.94 -17.74
C ILE A 804 25.00 19.05 -16.78
N ILE A 805 25.94 19.85 -16.31
CA ILE A 805 25.77 20.95 -15.38
C ILE A 805 26.15 22.28 -16.06
N LEU A 806 25.50 23.37 -15.65
CA LEU A 806 25.62 24.68 -16.32
C LEU A 806 27.04 25.25 -16.23
N GLY A 807 27.72 25.03 -15.10
CA GLY A 807 29.08 25.56 -14.87
C GLY A 807 29.09 27.08 -14.70
N GLU A 808 30.23 27.73 -14.87
CA GLU A 808 30.45 29.15 -14.52
C GLU A 808 29.90 30.16 -15.55
N TYR A 809 28.84 29.80 -16.29
CA TYR A 809 28.26 30.64 -17.34
C TYR A 809 26.90 31.24 -16.95
N ASN A 810 26.70 32.51 -17.28
CA ASN A 810 25.46 33.25 -17.05
C ASN A 810 24.91 33.73 -18.41
N PRO A 811 23.91 33.04 -19.00
CA PRO A 811 23.41 33.35 -20.34
C PRO A 811 22.68 34.70 -20.39
N SER A 812 22.71 35.34 -21.55
CA SER A 812 21.91 36.53 -21.87
C SER A 812 20.51 36.16 -22.37
N SER A 813 19.58 37.10 -22.26
CA SER A 813 18.20 37.00 -22.76
C SER A 813 18.14 36.48 -24.21
N GLU A 814 17.22 35.55 -24.48
CA GLU A 814 16.96 34.98 -25.81
C GLU A 814 18.13 34.20 -26.45
N THR A 815 18.84 33.41 -25.63
CA THR A 815 19.83 32.44 -26.13
C THR A 815 19.55 31.00 -25.66
N ILE A 816 20.12 30.03 -26.37
CA ILE A 816 20.17 28.62 -25.94
C ILE A 816 21.01 28.54 -24.66
N ILE A 817 20.64 27.70 -23.71
CA ILE A 817 21.38 27.56 -22.45
C ILE A 817 22.54 26.58 -22.65
N HIS A 818 23.77 27.10 -22.68
CA HIS A 818 25.00 26.32 -22.90
C HIS A 818 25.51 25.65 -21.61
N PHE A 819 25.07 24.43 -21.33
CA PHE A 819 25.64 23.58 -20.26
C PHE A 819 26.99 22.99 -20.70
N HIS A 820 28.07 23.29 -19.97
CA HIS A 820 29.43 22.90 -20.36
C HIS A 820 30.15 21.95 -19.39
N GLN A 821 29.69 21.80 -18.14
CA GLN A 821 30.30 20.88 -17.18
C GLN A 821 29.69 19.47 -17.35
N VAL A 822 30.42 18.58 -18.02
CA VAL A 822 29.96 17.21 -18.27
C VAL A 822 30.04 16.34 -17.02
N ILE A 823 28.93 15.66 -16.67
CA ILE A 823 28.95 14.49 -15.76
C ILE A 823 29.13 13.20 -16.59
N TYR A 824 28.35 13.08 -17.67
CA TYR A 824 28.40 11.98 -18.63
C TYR A 824 27.98 12.50 -20.02
N ASN A 825 28.69 12.13 -21.08
CA ASN A 825 28.33 12.43 -22.49
C ASN A 825 29.19 11.57 -23.44
N GLU A 826 29.42 10.29 -23.13
CA GLU A 826 30.42 9.46 -23.83
C GLU A 826 30.18 9.36 -25.34
N GLN A 827 28.91 9.34 -25.75
CA GLN A 827 28.52 9.28 -27.16
C GLN A 827 28.60 10.64 -27.86
N ASN A 828 28.88 11.74 -27.14
CA ASN A 828 29.04 13.10 -27.67
C ASN A 828 27.83 13.67 -28.45
N HIS A 829 26.66 13.05 -28.34
CA HIS A 829 25.43 13.50 -29.00
C HIS A 829 24.88 14.82 -28.43
N TYR A 830 25.28 15.21 -27.21
CA TYR A 830 25.14 16.59 -26.75
C TYR A 830 26.40 17.41 -27.04
N ASN A 831 26.24 18.55 -27.69
CA ASN A 831 27.34 19.45 -28.02
C ASN A 831 27.42 20.60 -27.00
N THR A 832 28.42 20.54 -26.12
CA THR A 832 28.66 21.54 -25.05
C THR A 832 29.04 22.93 -25.57
N LYS A 833 29.49 23.06 -26.83
CA LYS A 833 29.74 24.37 -27.45
C LYS A 833 28.46 25.04 -27.94
N THR A 834 27.46 24.28 -28.39
CA THR A 834 26.20 24.82 -28.95
C THR A 834 25.00 24.76 -28.02
N GLY A 835 25.07 23.99 -26.92
CA GLY A 835 23.94 23.82 -26.00
C GLY A 835 22.88 22.82 -26.47
N VAL A 836 23.15 22.05 -27.52
CA VAL A 836 22.16 21.27 -28.27
C VAL A 836 22.49 19.77 -28.24
N PHE A 837 21.50 18.95 -27.89
CA PHE A 837 21.47 17.52 -28.20
C PHE A 837 21.06 17.33 -29.66
N THR A 838 21.79 16.51 -30.42
CA THR A 838 21.38 16.06 -31.75
C THR A 838 21.15 14.56 -31.72
N CYS A 839 19.97 14.12 -32.16
CA CYS A 839 19.59 12.73 -32.23
C CYS A 839 20.36 12.01 -33.34
N VAL A 840 21.31 11.16 -32.97
CA VAL A 840 22.06 10.30 -33.93
C VAL A 840 21.40 8.92 -34.08
N ILE A 841 20.48 8.56 -33.18
CA ILE A 841 19.82 7.25 -33.15
C ILE A 841 18.31 7.49 -33.04
N PRO A 842 17.51 7.17 -34.07
CA PRO A 842 16.06 7.31 -34.00
C PRO A 842 15.51 6.46 -32.85
N GLY A 843 14.66 7.05 -32.02
CA GLY A 843 14.47 6.54 -30.66
C GLY A 843 13.41 7.26 -29.84
N VAL A 844 13.03 6.65 -28.73
CA VAL A 844 12.28 7.30 -27.65
C VAL A 844 13.25 7.66 -26.53
N TYR A 845 13.27 8.94 -26.17
CA TYR A 845 14.22 9.55 -25.24
C TYR A 845 13.50 10.19 -24.06
N GLU A 846 14.03 10.04 -22.85
CA GLU A 846 13.61 10.85 -21.68
C GLU A 846 14.58 12.03 -21.50
N PHE A 847 14.02 13.24 -21.34
CA PHE A 847 14.76 14.49 -21.11
C PHE A 847 14.27 15.17 -19.82
N SER A 848 15.20 15.47 -18.92
CA SER A 848 14.91 16.13 -17.64
C SER A 848 15.89 17.26 -17.34
N TYR A 849 15.40 18.33 -16.70
CA TYR A 849 16.22 19.48 -16.33
C TYR A 849 15.74 20.16 -15.05
N ILE A 850 16.69 20.74 -14.31
CA ILE A 850 16.44 21.55 -13.12
C ILE A 850 17.35 22.78 -13.19
N CYS A 851 16.74 23.93 -13.45
CA CYS A 851 17.41 25.24 -13.51
C CYS A 851 17.00 26.09 -12.30
N THR A 852 17.96 26.65 -11.58
CA THR A 852 17.70 27.55 -10.44
C THR A 852 18.18 28.95 -10.78
N SER A 853 17.34 29.99 -10.68
CA SER A 853 17.77 31.39 -10.84
C SER A 853 17.67 32.18 -9.53
N PHE A 854 18.54 33.17 -9.39
CA PHE A 854 18.57 34.12 -8.27
C PHE A 854 17.81 35.42 -8.58
N ILE A 855 17.56 35.70 -9.86
CA ILE A 855 16.84 36.88 -10.36
C ILE A 855 15.76 36.38 -11.35
N ALA A 856 14.73 37.19 -11.61
CA ALA A 856 13.67 36.94 -12.59
C ALA A 856 13.29 38.27 -13.28
N ALA A 857 12.62 38.35 -14.45
CA ALA A 857 11.69 37.43 -15.11
C ALA A 857 12.30 36.18 -15.82
N GLY A 858 11.54 35.53 -16.70
CA GLY A 858 12.02 34.43 -17.56
C GLY A 858 11.55 33.01 -17.20
N SER A 859 11.33 32.16 -18.20
CA SER A 859 11.17 30.71 -18.07
C SER A 859 12.39 29.97 -18.64
N VAL A 860 12.45 28.65 -18.41
CA VAL A 860 13.40 27.75 -19.08
C VAL A 860 12.60 26.64 -19.71
N ASP A 861 12.62 26.58 -21.04
CA ASP A 861 11.69 25.78 -21.83
C ASP A 861 12.45 24.80 -22.73
N LEU A 862 11.94 23.58 -22.87
CA LEU A 862 12.52 22.56 -23.74
C LEU A 862 11.96 22.71 -25.16
N TRP A 863 12.86 22.78 -26.14
CA TRP A 863 12.56 22.87 -27.56
C TRP A 863 13.06 21.62 -28.29
N CYS A 864 12.32 21.19 -29.29
CA CYS A 864 12.74 20.18 -30.27
C CYS A 864 12.52 20.73 -31.66
N ASN A 865 13.61 20.91 -32.42
CA ASN A 865 13.64 21.69 -33.65
C ASN A 865 12.93 23.05 -33.43
N SER A 866 12.13 23.52 -34.39
CA SER A 866 11.38 24.79 -34.29
C SER A 866 10.11 24.71 -33.41
N LYS A 867 9.99 23.73 -32.51
CA LYS A 867 8.78 23.54 -31.68
C LYS A 867 9.10 23.51 -30.18
N LEU A 868 8.39 24.35 -29.43
CA LEU A 868 8.25 24.24 -27.97
C LEU A 868 7.64 22.88 -27.59
N VAL A 869 8.35 22.12 -26.76
CA VAL A 869 7.95 20.80 -26.29
C VAL A 869 7.38 20.86 -24.87
N LEU A 870 8.06 21.57 -23.98
CA LEU A 870 7.67 21.66 -22.57
C LEU A 870 7.98 23.05 -22.02
N HIS A 871 6.96 23.72 -21.49
CA HIS A 871 7.16 24.89 -20.65
C HIS A 871 7.67 24.46 -19.27
N GLY A 872 8.72 25.11 -18.77
CA GLY A 872 9.33 24.78 -17.50
C GLY A 872 8.44 25.11 -16.30
N PHE A 873 8.20 24.13 -15.42
CA PHE A 873 7.43 24.35 -14.20
C PHE A 873 8.23 25.17 -13.20
N LYS A 874 7.85 26.45 -13.02
CA LYS A 874 8.54 27.44 -12.17
C LYS A 874 7.94 27.51 -10.77
N VAL A 875 8.79 27.36 -9.76
CA VAL A 875 8.47 27.45 -8.32
C VAL A 875 9.35 28.51 -7.67
N TYR A 876 8.84 29.25 -6.70
CA TYR A 876 9.65 30.13 -5.84
C TYR A 876 9.95 29.45 -4.50
N GLN A 877 11.22 29.37 -4.12
CA GLN A 877 11.67 28.68 -2.91
C GLN A 877 12.91 29.38 -2.32
N GLY A 878 12.76 29.96 -1.12
CA GLY A 878 13.87 30.45 -0.31
C GLY A 878 14.71 31.55 -0.96
N GLY A 879 14.07 32.54 -1.59
CA GLY A 879 14.75 33.64 -2.28
C GLY A 879 15.25 33.32 -3.68
N ARG A 880 14.89 32.15 -4.25
CA ARG A 880 15.31 31.69 -5.58
C ARG A 880 14.12 31.15 -6.36
N HIS A 881 14.18 31.24 -7.68
CA HIS A 881 13.26 30.52 -8.56
C HIS A 881 13.89 29.19 -8.98
N VAL A 882 13.10 28.13 -9.03
CA VAL A 882 13.49 26.84 -9.58
C VAL A 882 12.52 26.51 -10.70
N THR A 883 13.05 26.35 -11.91
CA THR A 883 12.31 25.95 -13.10
C THR A 883 12.77 24.55 -13.49
N SER A 884 11.85 23.59 -13.54
CA SER A 884 12.17 22.20 -13.85
C SER A 884 11.21 21.64 -14.90
N GLY A 885 11.70 20.75 -15.75
CA GLY A 885 10.90 20.00 -16.69
C GLY A 885 11.39 18.57 -16.84
N ASP A 886 10.49 17.68 -17.25
CA ASP A 886 10.69 16.24 -17.39
C ASP A 886 9.70 15.74 -18.45
N THR A 887 10.16 15.07 -19.51
CA THR A 887 9.33 14.64 -20.64
C THR A 887 9.97 13.54 -21.48
N VAL A 888 9.14 12.78 -22.20
CA VAL A 888 9.58 11.70 -23.09
C VAL A 888 9.20 12.03 -24.53
N LEU A 889 10.19 11.97 -25.44
CA LEU A 889 10.06 12.36 -26.85
C LEU A 889 10.46 11.20 -27.77
N ARG A 890 9.66 10.96 -28.81
CA ARG A 890 10.13 10.21 -29.98
C ARG A 890 10.87 11.18 -30.90
N LEU A 891 12.12 10.86 -31.22
CA LEU A 891 13.00 11.61 -32.12
C LEU A 891 13.40 10.73 -33.31
N ASN A 892 13.55 11.35 -34.46
CA ASN A 892 14.17 10.78 -35.65
C ASN A 892 15.66 11.16 -35.69
N GLU A 893 16.44 10.54 -36.56
CA GLU A 893 17.82 10.95 -36.81
C GLU A 893 17.85 12.41 -37.32
N GLY A 894 18.77 13.21 -36.79
CA GLY A 894 18.92 14.64 -37.10
C GLY A 894 18.07 15.59 -36.25
N ASP A 895 17.05 15.11 -35.51
CA ASP A 895 16.25 15.95 -34.61
C ASP A 895 17.10 16.56 -33.49
N LYS A 896 16.90 17.85 -33.20
CA LYS A 896 17.70 18.62 -32.24
C LYS A 896 16.88 19.06 -31.05
N VAL A 897 17.40 18.83 -29.84
CA VAL A 897 16.73 19.16 -28.56
C VAL A 897 17.61 20.06 -27.71
N TRP A 898 17.05 21.14 -27.16
CA TRP A 898 17.79 22.09 -26.32
C TRP A 898 16.89 22.85 -25.36
N LEU A 899 17.50 23.59 -24.43
CA LEU A 899 16.82 24.47 -23.48
C LEU A 899 17.00 25.94 -23.89
N VAL A 900 15.93 26.72 -23.82
CA VAL A 900 15.91 28.16 -24.13
C VAL A 900 15.59 28.97 -22.88
N ALA A 901 16.27 30.11 -22.74
CA ALA A 901 16.00 31.14 -21.75
C ALA A 901 14.98 32.16 -22.27
N SER A 902 13.68 31.84 -22.18
CA SER A 902 12.58 32.72 -22.57
C SER A 902 12.42 33.89 -21.58
N ASP A 903 11.85 35.02 -22.02
CA ASP A 903 11.51 36.22 -21.23
C ASP A 903 12.62 36.75 -20.28
N GLY A 904 13.89 36.67 -20.73
CA GLY A 904 15.00 37.38 -20.08
C GLY A 904 15.50 36.81 -18.75
N ILE A 905 15.55 35.48 -18.59
CA ILE A 905 16.08 34.87 -17.36
C ILE A 905 17.53 35.28 -17.10
N THR A 906 17.85 35.65 -15.85
CA THR A 906 19.17 36.15 -15.44
C THR A 906 19.61 35.53 -14.13
N GLY A 907 20.93 35.36 -13.96
CA GLY A 907 21.50 34.80 -12.74
C GLY A 907 21.09 33.34 -12.53
N LEU A 908 21.26 32.49 -13.55
CA LEU A 908 21.14 31.04 -13.37
C LEU A 908 22.27 30.52 -12.49
N SER A 909 21.97 29.53 -11.66
CA SER A 909 22.92 28.87 -10.78
C SER A 909 23.80 27.93 -11.59
N THR A 910 25.10 27.99 -11.32
CA THR A 910 26.12 27.08 -11.90
C THR A 910 25.80 25.60 -11.69
N LYS A 911 24.99 25.27 -10.67
CA LYS A 911 24.50 23.90 -10.36
C LYS A 911 23.21 23.50 -11.07
N SER A 912 22.70 24.33 -11.99
CA SER A 912 21.59 23.95 -12.87
C SER A 912 22.02 22.77 -13.76
N SER A 913 21.11 21.86 -14.07
CA SER A 913 21.42 20.63 -14.81
C SER A 913 20.40 20.30 -15.90
N PHE A 914 20.90 19.63 -16.94
CA PHE A 914 20.12 19.06 -18.04
C PHE A 914 20.60 17.62 -18.26
N SER A 915 19.71 16.72 -18.64
CA SER A 915 20.03 15.32 -18.95
C SER A 915 19.07 14.79 -20.00
N GLY A 916 19.53 13.86 -20.82
CA GLY A 916 18.72 13.18 -21.81
C GLY A 916 19.28 11.80 -22.12
N HIS A 917 18.43 10.78 -22.25
CA HIS A 917 18.87 9.42 -22.59
C HIS A 917 17.84 8.63 -23.39
N LEU A 918 18.36 7.75 -24.25
CA LEU A 918 17.58 6.81 -25.04
C LEU A 918 16.98 5.72 -24.14
N LEU A 919 15.66 5.56 -24.18
CA LEU A 919 14.95 4.46 -23.54
C LEU A 919 14.93 3.22 -24.45
N PHE A 920 14.68 3.42 -25.74
CA PHE A 920 14.75 2.38 -26.79
C PHE A 920 14.79 3.02 -28.19
N PRO A 921 15.52 2.43 -29.16
CA PRO A 921 15.47 2.84 -30.57
C PRO A 921 14.11 2.50 -31.21
N VAL A 922 13.77 3.14 -32.34
CA VAL A 922 12.53 2.88 -33.12
C VAL A 922 12.80 2.80 -34.61
#